data_AF-A0AAU5LQC8-F1
#
_entry.id   AF-A0AAU5LQC8-F1
#
_cell.length_a   1.000
_cell.length_b   1.000
_cell.length_c   1.000
_cell.angle_alpha   90.00
_cell.angle_beta   90.00
_cell.angle_gamma   90.00
#
_symmetry.space_group_name_H-M   'P 1'
#
loop_
_entity.id
_entity.type
_entity.pdbx_description
1 polymer ?
#
loop_
_entity_poly.entity_id
_entity_poly.type
_entity_poly.pdbx_seq_one_letter_code
_entity_poly.pdbx_strand_id
1 'polypeptide(L)'
;MYFTSAEPTPPIRPKARSFLVACAAVALVSVLATPSPQLAAADPGQSAAAVTPDFDRQRLAPGDGWASADGGTTGGADAAPGNVIDVDTRDELAAAVQGDVPKIVRVIGDIDARRRADGTAISCVDYQRDGYTLENYLQAFDPAHWSGPASGPMELARKASAAAQGQQVKIRVGSNTTLIGAGQVSLTGLQVDVEKVSNVIIRNLRISDAYDCFPGWNGETWKTEYDNLVVSGSTHVWLDHLTLDDGETVDAEQPEYFGQRFLRHDGLLDVVRQADLVTISWSRLAGHDKSMLWGNGDTVTADRGKIRVTLHHNEFVDLVQRAPRLRFGQAHVYDNLYRVTDPAHYEYSWGVGVESSIIARQNTFELAAGVEAADIIHGWGGTGIDAVGTWVNGRETDVLAAYNAAHPEAPLSGVVAGTAGPHGVIQPADLARQAVESWAGAGRLSAGADPTDPNVAAAALLTSMGAPSTTSTDGPVWSPLATGFASTADAEHPRGTTGGTGGRTVTVTTAAELARAAVSPEPLTILVSGEIAVQPWGSMIKVAADKTIAGIGRNAALVGGGLFVDRVDNVIIRNLVFRDSYIPGDWDGKRPDNDNDGIRVDTSSHVWIDHNEFARLGDGLVDVRKDSTAVTLSWNVFRDHNKAIGVGWTSNVVTTITLHHNWITNTYQRNASIDNVAAGHLYNNYLDGIGQYGTMSRGASRLVVENSVYANAEDPIVVKDPASKLHSRGNRFTGTHGRRDNTGPTFDPASFYAYNADPVDGVAGLVMAHAGTMATDEVVGDQVRVALDGSGDTASISAAVGAAARANHPVTVLVAPGNYREIVRLWPDADGVTIRGESGNPADAILQYDLPAGGAKFYGGTYGANLSATLGSLAANVRFEDLTILNAYDEKANGSSQALALRTTGDRTMLDNVRLLGNQDTYLADTPRKDVISRVYVRHSFIEGDVDFVYGRATAVFDRSTINSVDRGSRVNGYVTAASTPEGRRGFLFTECRFVSEAAPGTVFLGRPWHPSSDPLVDPAVVVRESWLGAHIGTPAWTDMSGYSWRDAEFFEHANTGPGAVGDEPVDGRPQLKGTEAKAHTPAAYLNGTDGWAPWRS
;
A
#
# COMPACT_ATOMS: atom_id res chain seq x y z
N MET A 1 -42.88 20.04 -5.34
CA MET A 1 -43.36 20.53 -6.65
C MET A 1 -43.34 19.33 -7.59
N TYR A 2 -44.51 18.97 -8.16
CA TYR A 2 -44.76 17.75 -8.94
C TYR A 2 -44.03 17.72 -10.28
N PHE A 3 -43.58 16.56 -10.74
CA PHE A 3 -43.45 16.28 -12.17
C PHE A 3 -44.16 14.98 -12.55
N THR A 4 -45.11 15.17 -13.47
CA THR A 4 -46.03 14.21 -14.05
C THR A 4 -45.46 13.54 -15.30
N SER A 5 -45.96 12.33 -15.52
CA SER A 5 -45.94 11.46 -16.70
C SER A 5 -45.87 12.11 -18.09
N ALA A 6 -45.19 11.44 -19.02
CA ALA A 6 -45.51 11.44 -20.44
C ALA A 6 -45.53 9.99 -20.98
N GLU A 7 -46.61 9.66 -21.68
CA GLU A 7 -47.00 8.35 -22.22
C GLU A 7 -46.32 7.97 -23.57
N PRO A 8 -46.47 6.71 -24.03
CA PRO A 8 -45.63 6.08 -25.06
C PRO A 8 -46.27 6.02 -26.46
N THR A 9 -45.46 5.82 -27.50
CA THR A 9 -45.90 5.52 -28.89
C THR A 9 -44.82 4.68 -29.64
N PRO A 10 -45.12 3.96 -30.76
CA PRO A 10 -45.26 2.49 -30.80
C PRO A 10 -44.15 1.76 -31.63
N PRO A 11 -44.17 0.42 -31.75
CA PRO A 11 -43.04 -0.35 -32.30
C PRO A 11 -43.08 -0.46 -33.84
N ILE A 12 -41.92 -0.28 -34.47
CA ILE A 12 -41.69 -0.56 -35.90
C ILE A 12 -40.85 -1.83 -36.04
N ARG A 13 -41.42 -2.85 -36.71
CA ARG A 13 -40.68 -4.01 -37.26
C ARG A 13 -39.91 -3.61 -38.53
N PRO A 14 -38.81 -4.30 -38.85
CA PRO A 14 -38.76 -5.01 -40.14
C PRO A 14 -38.17 -6.43 -39.97
N LYS A 15 -38.84 -7.48 -40.46
CA LYS A 15 -38.70 -8.11 -41.79
C LYS A 15 -37.34 -8.78 -42.04
N ALA A 16 -37.37 -10.11 -42.00
CA ALA A 16 -36.42 -10.99 -42.66
C ALA A 16 -36.53 -10.89 -44.20
N ARG A 17 -35.39 -11.00 -44.89
CA ARG A 17 -35.26 -11.59 -46.23
C ARG A 17 -33.83 -12.10 -46.45
N SER A 18 -33.77 -13.37 -46.82
CA SER A 18 -32.63 -14.18 -47.25
C SER A 18 -32.08 -13.72 -48.62
N PHE A 19 -30.79 -13.98 -48.92
CA PHE A 19 -30.34 -14.98 -49.94
C PHE A 19 -28.86 -14.86 -50.38
N LEU A 20 -28.30 -16.05 -50.71
CA LEU A 20 -27.16 -16.43 -51.59
C LEU A 20 -25.73 -16.00 -51.19
N VAL A 21 -24.83 -16.92 -50.76
CA VAL A 21 -24.12 -18.04 -51.46
C VAL A 21 -22.92 -17.56 -52.30
N ALA A 22 -21.71 -17.97 -51.89
CA ALA A 22 -20.62 -18.35 -52.78
C ALA A 22 -19.68 -19.35 -52.06
N CYS A 23 -19.46 -20.50 -52.69
CA CYS A 23 -18.55 -21.57 -52.29
C CYS A 23 -17.17 -21.41 -52.95
N ALA A 24 -16.10 -21.81 -52.25
CA ALA A 24 -14.88 -22.44 -52.77
C ALA A 24 -14.11 -23.00 -51.54
N ALA A 25 -14.08 -24.30 -51.23
CA ALA A 25 -13.42 -25.44 -51.87
C ALA A 25 -11.89 -25.55 -51.62
N VAL A 26 -11.57 -26.42 -50.65
CA VAL A 26 -10.51 -27.45 -50.60
C VAL A 26 -9.02 -27.05 -50.56
N ALA A 27 -8.36 -27.39 -49.44
CA ALA A 27 -7.14 -28.21 -49.42
C ALA A 27 -6.95 -28.87 -48.03
N LEU A 28 -7.12 -30.19 -47.96
CA LEU A 28 -6.64 -31.04 -46.87
C LEU A 28 -5.15 -31.33 -47.09
N VAL A 29 -4.31 -31.10 -46.09
CA VAL A 29 -3.04 -31.81 -45.92
C VAL A 29 -2.95 -32.28 -44.47
N SER A 30 -2.91 -33.61 -44.34
CA SER A 30 -2.68 -34.39 -43.13
C SER A 30 -1.21 -34.36 -42.70
N VAL A 31 -0.94 -34.10 -41.41
CA VAL A 31 0.31 -34.53 -40.75
C VAL A 31 0.00 -35.02 -39.33
N LEU A 32 0.04 -36.35 -39.22
CA LEU A 32 0.57 -37.18 -38.13
C LEU A 32 0.35 -36.74 -36.68
N ALA A 33 -0.58 -37.43 -36.02
CA ALA A 33 -0.60 -37.60 -34.58
C ALA A 33 0.55 -38.54 -34.15
N THR A 34 1.43 -38.05 -33.28
CA THR A 34 2.32 -38.89 -32.45
C THR A 34 1.79 -38.90 -31.02
N PRO A 35 1.77 -40.05 -30.33
CA PRO A 35 1.23 -40.16 -28.99
C PRO A 35 2.14 -39.46 -27.97
N SER A 36 1.52 -38.69 -27.08
CA SER A 36 2.14 -38.15 -25.86
C SER A 36 2.70 -39.31 -25.02
N PRO A 37 3.97 -39.28 -24.60
CA PRO A 37 4.46 -40.24 -23.63
C PRO A 37 3.82 -39.95 -22.26
N GLN A 38 3.35 -41.02 -21.62
CA GLN A 38 2.90 -41.04 -20.23
C GLN A 38 3.95 -40.39 -19.32
N LEU A 39 3.54 -39.42 -18.50
CA LEU A 39 4.32 -39.01 -17.33
C LEU A 39 4.43 -40.23 -16.40
N ALA A 40 5.65 -40.77 -16.31
CA ALA A 40 6.04 -41.64 -15.23
C ALA A 40 5.96 -40.85 -13.92
N ALA A 41 5.33 -41.46 -12.92
CA ALA A 41 5.33 -40.97 -11.54
C ALA A 41 6.78 -40.83 -11.07
N ALA A 42 7.17 -39.62 -10.68
CA ALA A 42 8.43 -39.34 -9.99
C ALA A 42 8.22 -39.38 -8.48
N ASP A 43 9.23 -39.95 -7.83
CA ASP A 43 9.40 -40.33 -6.42
C ASP A 43 9.07 -39.19 -5.41
N PRO A 44 8.31 -39.45 -4.32
CA PRO A 44 8.14 -38.50 -3.23
C PRO A 44 9.37 -38.53 -2.32
N GLY A 45 10.45 -37.87 -2.74
CA GLY A 45 11.71 -37.98 -2.02
C GLY A 45 12.85 -37.13 -2.52
N GLN A 46 12.62 -35.85 -2.84
CA GLN A 46 13.68 -34.85 -2.88
C GLN A 46 13.07 -33.45 -2.76
N SER A 47 13.34 -32.81 -1.62
CA SER A 47 13.10 -31.39 -1.38
C SER A 47 13.73 -30.58 -2.52
N ALA A 48 12.91 -29.93 -3.34
CA ALA A 48 13.38 -28.89 -4.24
C ALA A 48 13.92 -27.74 -3.36
N ALA A 49 15.23 -27.74 -3.14
CA ALA A 49 15.94 -26.56 -2.66
C ALA A 49 15.59 -25.39 -3.58
N ALA A 50 15.27 -24.24 -2.99
CA ALA A 50 14.90 -23.03 -3.70
C ALA A 50 15.92 -22.73 -4.81
N VAL A 51 15.46 -22.75 -6.07
CA VAL A 51 16.25 -22.28 -7.21
C VAL A 51 16.32 -20.77 -7.08
N THR A 52 17.48 -20.27 -6.66
CA THR A 52 17.83 -18.85 -6.71
C THR A 52 17.79 -18.40 -8.17
N PRO A 53 17.24 -17.23 -8.53
CA PRO A 53 17.33 -16.72 -9.90
C PRO A 53 18.79 -16.70 -10.37
N ASP A 54 19.07 -17.17 -11.59
CA ASP A 54 20.42 -17.29 -12.18
C ASP A 54 21.03 -15.89 -12.43
N PHE A 55 21.48 -15.24 -11.35
CA PHE A 55 22.16 -13.94 -11.33
C PHE A 55 23.41 -13.92 -12.24
N ASP A 56 24.10 -15.04 -12.31
CA ASP A 56 25.27 -15.29 -13.16
C ASP A 56 24.94 -15.34 -14.66
N ARG A 57 23.64 -15.38 -15.04
CA ARG A 57 23.15 -15.31 -16.43
C ARG A 57 22.62 -13.94 -16.86
N GLN A 58 22.69 -12.94 -15.98
CA GLN A 58 22.23 -11.59 -16.33
C GLN A 58 23.00 -11.02 -17.52
N ARG A 59 22.25 -10.37 -18.43
CA ARG A 59 22.77 -9.63 -19.59
C ARG A 59 22.75 -8.14 -19.28
N LEU A 60 23.56 -7.36 -19.99
CA LEU A 60 23.44 -5.90 -19.96
C LEU A 60 22.08 -5.50 -20.56
N ALA A 61 21.34 -4.63 -19.88
CA ALA A 61 20.03 -4.20 -20.34
C ALA A 61 20.13 -3.37 -21.64
N PRO A 62 19.15 -3.48 -22.56
CA PRO A 62 19.09 -2.60 -23.72
C PRO A 62 19.03 -1.13 -23.29
N GLY A 63 19.88 -0.28 -23.87
CA GLY A 63 19.96 1.13 -23.52
C GLY A 63 20.90 1.44 -22.36
N ASP A 64 21.48 0.45 -21.68
CA ASP A 64 22.37 0.65 -20.54
C ASP A 64 23.83 0.91 -20.98
N GLY A 65 24.08 2.15 -21.43
CA GLY A 65 25.39 2.59 -21.86
C GLY A 65 25.83 2.07 -23.22
N TRP A 66 27.05 2.45 -23.62
CA TRP A 66 27.63 2.13 -24.92
C TRP A 66 27.78 0.62 -25.18
N ALA A 67 28.02 -0.21 -24.16
CA ALA A 67 28.08 -1.66 -24.35
C ALA A 67 26.72 -2.29 -24.74
N SER A 68 25.60 -1.57 -24.54
CA SER A 68 24.28 -2.02 -24.98
C SER A 68 24.01 -1.78 -26.48
N ALA A 69 24.86 -1.00 -27.15
CA ALA A 69 24.70 -0.68 -28.57
C ALA A 69 25.02 -1.87 -29.48
N ASP A 70 24.61 -1.79 -30.75
CA ASP A 70 25.07 -2.66 -31.83
C ASP A 70 25.01 -4.18 -31.52
N GLY A 71 23.94 -4.64 -30.85
CA GLY A 71 23.73 -6.05 -30.48
C GLY A 71 23.86 -6.36 -28.99
N GLY A 72 24.34 -5.41 -28.19
CA GLY A 72 24.41 -5.50 -26.73
C GLY A 72 25.47 -6.44 -26.18
N THR A 73 25.57 -6.51 -24.85
CA THR A 73 26.51 -7.38 -24.14
C THR A 73 25.75 -8.46 -23.36
N THR A 74 25.97 -9.71 -23.72
CA THR A 74 25.35 -10.87 -23.11
C THR A 74 26.33 -11.75 -22.33
N GLY A 75 27.63 -11.55 -22.52
CA GLY A 75 28.68 -12.36 -21.93
C GLY A 75 28.45 -13.85 -22.19
N GLY A 76 28.47 -14.62 -21.10
CA GLY A 76 28.21 -16.05 -21.08
C GLY A 76 26.78 -16.45 -20.76
N ALA A 77 25.79 -15.55 -20.80
CA ALA A 77 24.41 -15.86 -20.39
C ALA A 77 23.83 -17.14 -21.04
N ASP A 78 24.23 -17.43 -22.28
CA ASP A 78 23.84 -18.61 -23.07
C ASP A 78 24.73 -19.85 -22.82
N ALA A 79 25.55 -19.85 -21.77
CA ALA A 79 26.39 -20.98 -21.41
C ALA A 79 25.53 -22.22 -21.14
N ALA A 80 25.84 -23.32 -21.83
CA ALA A 80 25.29 -24.62 -21.50
C ALA A 80 25.62 -24.96 -20.03
N PRO A 81 24.80 -25.76 -19.32
CA PRO A 81 25.06 -26.09 -17.91
C PRO A 81 26.48 -26.62 -17.63
N GLY A 82 27.09 -27.35 -18.57
CA GLY A 82 28.48 -27.83 -18.45
C GLY A 82 29.57 -26.77 -18.65
N ASN A 83 29.21 -25.55 -19.03
CA ASN A 83 30.10 -24.40 -19.20
C ASN A 83 29.88 -23.32 -18.12
N VAL A 84 29.23 -23.70 -17.01
CA VAL A 84 29.20 -22.91 -15.78
C VAL A 84 30.23 -23.53 -14.83
N ILE A 85 31.30 -22.78 -14.56
CA ILE A 85 32.52 -23.31 -13.95
C ILE A 85 32.81 -22.51 -12.68
N ASP A 86 32.89 -23.21 -11.55
CA ASP A 86 33.37 -22.64 -10.30
C ASP A 86 34.89 -22.73 -10.23
N VAL A 87 35.52 -21.65 -9.77
CA VAL A 87 36.98 -21.57 -9.60
C VAL A 87 37.32 -20.96 -8.25
N ASP A 88 38.30 -21.54 -7.57
CA ASP A 88 38.85 -21.01 -6.31
C ASP A 88 40.38 -20.89 -6.31
N THR A 89 41.03 -21.27 -7.42
CA THR A 89 42.46 -21.07 -7.63
C THR A 89 42.77 -20.26 -8.89
N ARG A 90 43.96 -19.66 -8.92
CA ARG A 90 44.46 -18.91 -10.08
C ARG A 90 44.51 -19.75 -11.35
N ASP A 91 44.98 -21.00 -11.25
CA ASP A 91 45.17 -21.85 -12.43
C ASP A 91 43.84 -22.36 -12.99
N GLU A 92 42.86 -22.63 -12.13
CA GLU A 92 41.48 -22.92 -12.55
C GLU A 92 40.85 -21.71 -13.24
N LEU A 93 40.97 -20.52 -12.65
CA LEU A 93 40.50 -19.27 -13.27
C LEU A 93 41.14 -19.09 -14.64
N ALA A 94 42.48 -19.18 -14.73
CA ALA A 94 43.24 -19.00 -15.96
C ALA A 94 42.80 -19.96 -17.08
N ALA A 95 42.45 -21.20 -16.73
CA ALA A 95 41.96 -22.19 -17.68
C ALA A 95 40.49 -21.95 -18.07
N ALA A 96 39.63 -21.65 -17.10
CA ALA A 96 38.19 -21.53 -17.29
C ALA A 96 37.77 -20.36 -18.20
N VAL A 97 38.51 -19.25 -18.16
CA VAL A 97 38.18 -18.04 -18.92
C VAL A 97 38.65 -18.07 -20.39
N GLN A 98 39.34 -19.12 -20.85
CA GLN A 98 39.86 -19.19 -22.22
C GLN A 98 38.81 -19.62 -23.26
N GLY A 99 39.06 -19.23 -24.52
CA GLY A 99 38.28 -19.62 -25.70
C GLY A 99 36.95 -18.87 -25.86
N ASP A 100 36.25 -19.11 -26.96
CA ASP A 100 35.12 -18.26 -27.39
C ASP A 100 33.72 -18.87 -27.20
N VAL A 101 33.63 -20.09 -26.64
CA VAL A 101 32.34 -20.73 -26.36
C VAL A 101 31.65 -20.00 -25.19
N PRO A 102 30.34 -19.68 -25.27
CA PRO A 102 29.60 -19.08 -24.15
C PRO A 102 29.85 -19.82 -22.82
N LYS A 103 30.35 -19.08 -21.83
CA LYS A 103 30.79 -19.64 -20.54
C LYS A 103 30.55 -18.68 -19.37
N ILE A 104 30.20 -19.23 -18.23
CA ILE A 104 30.09 -18.50 -16.95
C ILE A 104 31.18 -19.04 -16.04
N VAL A 105 32.04 -18.17 -15.55
CA VAL A 105 33.12 -18.50 -14.61
C VAL A 105 32.82 -17.81 -13.29
N ARG A 106 32.51 -18.58 -12.25
CA ARG A 106 32.17 -18.08 -10.93
C ARG A 106 33.38 -18.22 -10.02
N VAL A 107 33.87 -17.10 -9.52
CA VAL A 107 34.91 -17.08 -8.49
C VAL A 107 34.22 -17.31 -7.15
N ILE A 108 34.51 -18.44 -6.50
CA ILE A 108 33.84 -18.87 -5.28
C ILE A 108 34.69 -18.69 -4.01
N GLY A 109 35.96 -18.29 -4.17
CA GLY A 109 36.89 -17.99 -3.09
C GLY A 109 37.91 -16.93 -3.49
N ASP A 110 38.60 -16.36 -2.51
CA ASP A 110 39.68 -15.39 -2.76
C ASP A 110 40.85 -16.05 -3.51
N ILE A 111 41.26 -15.44 -4.62
CA ILE A 111 42.37 -15.90 -5.45
C ILE A 111 43.52 -14.90 -5.33
N ASP A 112 44.63 -15.35 -4.73
CA ASP A 112 45.87 -14.57 -4.61
C ASP A 112 46.93 -15.13 -5.59
N ALA A 113 47.24 -14.38 -6.64
CA ALA A 113 48.22 -14.82 -7.64
C ALA A 113 49.66 -14.81 -7.15
N ARG A 114 49.90 -14.26 -5.96
CA ARG A 114 51.18 -14.33 -5.26
C ARG A 114 51.31 -15.62 -4.46
N ARG A 115 50.46 -16.62 -4.71
CA ARG A 115 50.57 -17.95 -4.11
C ARG A 115 50.59 -19.03 -5.18
N ARG A 116 51.35 -20.09 -4.90
CA ARG A 116 51.33 -21.34 -5.67
C ARG A 116 50.08 -22.16 -5.32
N ALA A 117 49.78 -23.18 -6.11
CA ALA A 117 48.65 -24.08 -5.88
C ALA A 117 48.66 -24.78 -4.50
N ASP A 118 49.83 -24.92 -3.87
CA ASP A 118 49.98 -25.48 -2.51
C ASP A 118 49.87 -24.42 -1.39
N GLY A 119 49.55 -23.17 -1.74
CA GLY A 119 49.44 -22.04 -0.81
C GLY A 119 50.76 -21.34 -0.50
N THR A 120 51.91 -21.81 -1.02
CA THR A 120 53.21 -21.17 -0.78
C THR A 120 53.28 -19.80 -1.44
N ALA A 121 53.68 -18.77 -0.69
CA ALA A 121 53.90 -17.42 -1.22
C ALA A 121 54.98 -17.38 -2.31
N ILE A 122 54.76 -16.54 -3.31
CA ILE A 122 55.67 -16.21 -4.39
C ILE A 122 56.15 -14.78 -4.15
N SER A 123 57.46 -14.62 -3.99
CA SER A 123 58.12 -13.34 -3.79
C SER A 123 58.68 -12.81 -5.10
N CYS A 124 59.07 -11.53 -5.13
CA CYS A 124 59.77 -10.97 -6.29
C CYS A 124 61.09 -11.71 -6.62
N VAL A 125 61.70 -12.40 -5.67
CA VAL A 125 62.93 -13.18 -5.91
C VAL A 125 62.65 -14.39 -6.80
N ASP A 126 61.47 -15.01 -6.70
CA ASP A 126 61.10 -16.20 -7.46
C ASP A 126 61.00 -15.92 -8.98
N TYR A 127 60.71 -14.69 -9.37
CA TYR A 127 60.62 -14.27 -10.76
C TYR A 127 61.95 -13.81 -11.36
N GLN A 128 63.01 -13.62 -10.56
CA GLN A 128 64.29 -13.11 -11.06
C GLN A 128 64.90 -14.07 -12.10
N ARG A 129 65.38 -13.51 -13.22
CA ARG A 129 66.05 -14.24 -14.30
C ARG A 129 67.37 -13.56 -14.64
N ASP A 130 68.27 -14.32 -15.24
CA ASP A 130 69.50 -13.83 -15.88
C ASP A 130 70.37 -12.92 -14.99
N GLY A 131 70.37 -13.17 -13.68
CA GLY A 131 71.20 -12.45 -12.69
C GLY A 131 70.64 -11.11 -12.21
N TYR A 132 69.38 -10.78 -12.53
CA TYR A 132 68.73 -9.58 -12.01
C TYR A 132 68.61 -9.63 -10.47
N THR A 133 69.04 -8.55 -9.82
CA THR A 133 68.61 -8.17 -8.48
C THR A 133 68.31 -6.67 -8.49
N LEU A 134 67.43 -6.19 -7.60
CA LEU A 134 67.13 -4.76 -7.51
C LEU A 134 68.40 -3.95 -7.20
N GLU A 135 69.27 -4.45 -6.31
CA GLU A 135 70.55 -3.83 -5.99
C GLU A 135 71.45 -3.68 -7.24
N ASN A 136 71.60 -4.73 -8.04
CA ASN A 136 72.40 -4.68 -9.26
C ASN A 136 71.79 -3.75 -10.30
N TYR A 137 70.46 -3.69 -10.39
CA TYR A 137 69.76 -2.79 -11.29
C TYR A 137 69.97 -1.32 -10.89
N LEU A 138 69.82 -1.02 -9.60
CA LEU A 138 70.05 0.32 -9.06
C LEU A 138 71.50 0.77 -9.24
N GLN A 139 72.46 -0.13 -9.01
CA GLN A 139 73.86 0.16 -9.25
C GLN A 139 74.16 0.38 -10.74
N ALA A 140 73.55 -0.40 -11.64
CA ALA A 140 73.80 -0.26 -13.08
C ALA A 140 73.29 1.07 -13.65
N PHE A 141 72.18 1.58 -13.11
CA PHE A 141 71.46 2.73 -13.65
C PHE A 141 71.45 3.95 -12.72
N ASP A 142 72.38 4.03 -11.77
CA ASP A 142 72.55 5.17 -10.86
C ASP A 142 72.75 6.49 -11.65
N PRO A 143 71.93 7.52 -11.42
CA PRO A 143 72.07 8.84 -12.06
C PRO A 143 73.44 9.50 -11.88
N ALA A 144 74.24 9.07 -10.90
CA ALA A 144 75.63 9.51 -10.73
C ALA A 144 76.51 9.18 -11.95
N HIS A 145 76.16 8.14 -12.72
CA HIS A 145 76.97 7.70 -13.87
C HIS A 145 76.16 7.16 -15.07
N TRP A 146 74.84 7.04 -14.96
CA TRP A 146 73.95 6.65 -16.05
C TRP A 146 72.97 7.77 -16.37
N SER A 147 72.75 8.03 -17.67
CA SER A 147 71.80 9.04 -18.13
C SER A 147 70.84 8.45 -19.17
N GLY A 148 69.54 8.73 -19.02
CA GLY A 148 68.51 8.26 -19.93
C GLY A 148 67.93 6.89 -19.57
N PRO A 149 67.09 6.31 -20.44
CA PRO A 149 66.41 5.03 -20.18
C PRO A 149 67.38 3.89 -19.91
N ALA A 150 67.02 3.00 -18.98
CA ALA A 150 67.77 1.77 -18.74
C ALA A 150 67.89 0.95 -20.04
N SER A 151 69.10 0.44 -20.30
CA SER A 151 69.37 -0.38 -21.48
C SER A 151 70.55 -1.33 -21.24
N GLY A 152 70.75 -2.28 -22.16
CA GLY A 152 71.83 -3.27 -22.05
C GLY A 152 71.46 -4.49 -21.18
N PRO A 153 72.46 -5.30 -20.76
CA PRO A 153 72.23 -6.63 -20.17
C PRO A 153 71.36 -6.62 -18.91
N MET A 154 71.52 -5.63 -18.02
CA MET A 154 70.75 -5.57 -16.77
C MET A 154 69.27 -5.21 -17.03
N GLU A 155 68.98 -4.37 -18.02
CA GLU A 155 67.60 -4.11 -18.45
C GLU A 155 66.98 -5.33 -19.15
N LEU A 156 67.77 -6.10 -19.91
CA LEU A 156 67.30 -7.37 -20.47
C LEU A 156 66.96 -8.38 -19.37
N ALA A 157 67.78 -8.48 -18.32
CA ALA A 157 67.52 -9.34 -17.16
C ALA A 157 66.26 -8.89 -16.39
N ARG A 158 66.04 -7.57 -16.22
CA ARG A 158 64.79 -7.04 -15.67
C ARG A 158 63.59 -7.43 -16.53
N LYS A 159 63.66 -7.22 -17.86
CA LYS A 159 62.58 -7.60 -18.80
C LYS A 159 62.28 -9.09 -18.76
N ALA A 160 63.29 -9.95 -18.68
CA ALA A 160 63.11 -11.39 -18.54
C ALA A 160 62.43 -11.75 -17.21
N SER A 161 62.77 -11.05 -16.13
CA SER A 161 62.15 -11.22 -14.80
C SER A 161 60.69 -10.73 -14.79
N ALA A 162 60.42 -9.58 -15.40
CA ALA A 162 59.07 -9.06 -15.59
C ALA A 162 58.22 -10.00 -16.45
N ALA A 163 58.78 -10.56 -17.53
CA ALA A 163 58.09 -11.55 -18.34
C ALA A 163 57.76 -12.84 -17.56
N ALA A 164 58.64 -13.25 -16.64
CA ALA A 164 58.38 -14.39 -15.75
C ALA A 164 57.25 -14.10 -14.75
N GLN A 165 57.18 -12.90 -14.18
CA GLN A 165 56.04 -12.47 -13.37
C GLN A 165 54.76 -12.40 -14.20
N GLY A 166 54.81 -11.82 -15.40
CA GLY A 166 53.67 -11.68 -16.29
C GLY A 166 52.98 -13.02 -16.63
N GLN A 167 53.74 -14.12 -16.73
CA GLN A 167 53.16 -15.47 -16.91
C GLN A 167 52.29 -15.93 -15.74
N GLN A 168 52.56 -15.42 -14.53
CA GLN A 168 51.80 -15.72 -13.33
C GLN A 168 50.62 -14.76 -13.15
N VAL A 169 50.84 -13.46 -13.33
CA VAL A 169 49.88 -12.44 -12.88
C VAL A 169 48.87 -11.99 -13.94
N LYS A 170 49.13 -12.22 -15.23
CA LYS A 170 48.18 -11.85 -16.30
C LYS A 170 47.17 -12.97 -16.58
N ILE A 171 45.88 -12.64 -16.56
CA ILE A 171 44.75 -13.53 -16.88
C ILE A 171 44.01 -12.98 -18.08
N ARG A 172 44.06 -13.68 -19.22
CA ARG A 172 43.37 -13.29 -20.45
C ARG A 172 41.99 -13.90 -20.53
N VAL A 173 40.96 -13.08 -20.73
CA VAL A 173 39.56 -13.50 -20.84
C VAL A 173 39.17 -13.65 -22.32
N GLY A 174 38.59 -14.79 -22.68
CA GLY A 174 38.08 -15.10 -24.02
C GLY A 174 36.70 -14.49 -24.30
N SER A 175 36.25 -14.54 -25.56
CA SER A 175 34.95 -13.99 -25.97
C SER A 175 33.77 -14.75 -25.34
N ASN A 176 32.59 -14.11 -25.26
CA ASN A 176 31.35 -14.70 -24.74
C ASN A 176 31.48 -15.25 -23.31
N THR A 177 32.14 -14.47 -22.45
CA THR A 177 32.45 -14.88 -21.07
C THR A 177 31.73 -13.98 -20.08
N THR A 178 31.08 -14.58 -19.07
CA THR A 178 30.70 -13.90 -17.83
C THR A 178 31.63 -14.38 -16.72
N LEU A 179 32.49 -13.49 -16.21
CA LEU A 179 33.34 -13.73 -15.04
C LEU A 179 32.70 -13.01 -13.83
N ILE A 180 32.35 -13.75 -12.79
CA ILE A 180 31.53 -13.20 -11.70
C ILE A 180 31.93 -13.71 -10.33
N GLY A 181 31.91 -12.86 -9.31
CA GLY A 181 32.06 -13.30 -7.92
C GLY A 181 30.76 -13.90 -7.38
N ALA A 182 30.83 -15.12 -6.82
CA ALA A 182 29.68 -15.78 -6.19
C ALA A 182 29.31 -15.24 -4.79
N GLY A 183 30.08 -14.26 -4.30
CA GLY A 183 29.93 -13.63 -2.99
C GLY A 183 30.86 -12.43 -2.87
N GLN A 184 31.29 -12.10 -1.64
CA GLN A 184 32.37 -11.14 -1.44
C GLN A 184 33.71 -11.84 -1.62
N VAL A 185 34.20 -11.85 -2.86
CA VAL A 185 35.45 -12.53 -3.22
C VAL A 185 36.40 -11.57 -3.93
N SER A 186 37.69 -11.85 -3.80
CA SER A 186 38.76 -11.02 -4.32
C SER A 186 39.72 -11.76 -5.27
N LEU A 187 40.23 -11.00 -6.24
CA LEU A 187 41.34 -11.36 -7.11
C LEU A 187 42.50 -10.43 -6.75
N THR A 188 43.54 -10.94 -6.11
CA THR A 188 44.64 -10.11 -5.60
C THR A 188 45.94 -10.44 -6.35
N GLY A 189 46.72 -9.43 -6.71
CA GLY A 189 47.99 -9.63 -7.42
C GLY A 189 47.82 -9.99 -8.90
N LEU A 190 46.63 -9.77 -9.47
CA LEU A 190 46.27 -10.15 -10.83
C LEU A 190 45.98 -8.93 -11.70
N GLN A 191 46.35 -9.04 -12.98
CA GLN A 191 45.83 -8.23 -14.08
C GLN A 191 44.84 -9.06 -14.89
N VAL A 192 43.61 -8.54 -15.05
CA VAL A 192 42.57 -9.16 -15.88
C VAL A 192 42.50 -8.48 -17.25
N ASP A 193 42.88 -9.22 -18.29
CA ASP A 193 42.99 -8.74 -19.68
C ASP A 193 41.80 -9.17 -20.53
N VAL A 194 41.00 -8.20 -20.98
CA VAL A 194 40.00 -8.34 -22.04
C VAL A 194 40.63 -7.82 -23.33
N GLU A 195 41.46 -8.65 -23.97
CA GLU A 195 42.28 -8.26 -25.12
C GLU A 195 41.77 -8.89 -26.44
N LYS A 196 41.41 -8.05 -27.42
CA LYS A 196 41.01 -8.44 -28.79
C LYS A 196 39.87 -9.48 -28.84
N VAL A 197 38.91 -9.33 -27.93
CA VAL A 197 37.74 -10.21 -27.81
C VAL A 197 36.45 -9.38 -27.88
N SER A 198 35.32 -10.06 -27.88
CA SER A 198 34.01 -9.42 -27.86
C SER A 198 33.08 -10.07 -26.83
N ASN A 199 32.10 -9.31 -26.36
CA ASN A 199 30.99 -9.83 -25.57
C ASN A 199 31.43 -10.44 -24.23
N VAL A 200 31.93 -9.58 -23.33
CA VAL A 200 32.46 -9.99 -22.02
C VAL A 200 31.75 -9.23 -20.90
N ILE A 201 31.38 -9.95 -19.84
CA ILE A 201 30.81 -9.41 -18.61
C ILE A 201 31.77 -9.74 -17.45
N ILE A 202 32.16 -8.75 -16.65
CA ILE A 202 32.93 -8.96 -15.41
C ILE A 202 32.22 -8.27 -14.26
N ARG A 203 31.80 -9.04 -13.23
CA ARG A 203 30.90 -8.52 -12.18
C ARG A 203 31.19 -9.01 -10.77
N ASN A 204 30.81 -8.20 -9.78
CA ASN A 204 30.83 -8.57 -8.35
C ASN A 204 32.20 -9.07 -7.84
N LEU A 205 33.29 -8.46 -8.30
CA LEU A 205 34.65 -8.87 -7.95
C LEU A 205 35.44 -7.69 -7.39
N ARG A 206 36.11 -7.91 -6.26
CA ARG A 206 37.19 -7.03 -5.83
C ARG A 206 38.46 -7.45 -6.56
N ILE A 207 39.04 -6.60 -7.41
CA ILE A 207 40.31 -6.88 -8.08
C ILE A 207 41.33 -5.91 -7.51
N SER A 208 42.36 -6.40 -6.85
CA SER A 208 43.19 -5.60 -5.94
C SER A 208 44.69 -5.83 -6.18
N ASP A 209 45.49 -4.79 -5.96
CA ASP A 209 46.94 -4.88 -5.76
C ASP A 209 47.68 -5.51 -6.97
N ALA A 210 47.50 -4.94 -8.17
CA ALA A 210 48.19 -5.36 -9.40
C ALA A 210 49.68 -4.98 -9.35
N TYR A 211 50.44 -5.69 -8.52
CA TYR A 211 51.78 -5.31 -8.10
C TYR A 211 52.89 -5.68 -9.09
N ASP A 212 53.71 -4.71 -9.51
CA ASP A 212 54.91 -4.95 -10.33
C ASP A 212 56.20 -5.09 -9.49
N CYS A 213 56.81 -6.28 -9.54
CA CYS A 213 58.09 -6.53 -8.86
C CYS A 213 59.27 -5.81 -9.53
N PHE A 214 59.14 -5.46 -10.81
CA PHE A 214 60.24 -5.04 -11.67
C PHE A 214 59.96 -3.74 -12.46
N PRO A 215 59.59 -2.62 -11.81
CA PRO A 215 59.46 -1.32 -12.48
C PRO A 215 60.74 -0.96 -13.26
N GLY A 216 60.59 -0.47 -14.49
CA GLY A 216 61.69 -0.06 -15.35
C GLY A 216 62.03 1.42 -15.22
N TRP A 217 63.32 1.76 -15.17
CA TRP A 217 63.76 3.16 -15.16
C TRP A 217 63.79 3.75 -16.58
N ASN A 218 63.00 4.80 -16.84
CA ASN A 218 62.97 5.45 -18.15
C ASN A 218 63.90 6.67 -18.28
N GLY A 219 64.71 6.97 -17.25
CA GLY A 219 65.56 8.16 -17.20
C GLY A 219 64.99 9.32 -16.38
N GLU A 220 63.68 9.28 -16.10
CA GLU A 220 62.96 10.35 -15.38
C GLU A 220 62.11 9.81 -14.22
N THR A 221 61.46 8.67 -14.43
CA THR A 221 60.56 8.04 -13.46
C THR A 221 60.55 6.52 -13.62
N TRP A 222 59.90 5.83 -12.69
CA TRP A 222 59.70 4.39 -12.72
C TRP A 222 58.44 4.05 -13.53
N LYS A 223 58.57 3.08 -14.44
CA LYS A 223 57.47 2.58 -15.29
C LYS A 223 57.07 1.18 -14.85
N THR A 224 55.83 1.06 -14.44
CA THR A 224 55.12 -0.16 -14.06
C THR A 224 54.26 -0.66 -15.23
N GLU A 225 53.89 -1.94 -15.21
CA GLU A 225 53.24 -2.61 -16.35
C GLU A 225 51.83 -3.12 -16.06
N TYR A 226 51.45 -3.31 -14.79
CA TYR A 226 50.22 -4.04 -14.46
C TYR A 226 49.09 -3.13 -14.00
N ASP A 227 47.93 -3.36 -14.61
CA ASP A 227 46.65 -2.78 -14.22
C ASP A 227 45.77 -3.84 -13.56
N ASN A 228 44.81 -3.45 -12.72
CA ASN A 228 43.85 -4.42 -12.19
C ASN A 228 42.99 -5.00 -13.33
N LEU A 229 42.56 -4.16 -14.28
CA LEU A 229 41.75 -4.57 -15.42
C LEU A 229 42.07 -3.76 -16.69
N VAL A 230 42.23 -4.45 -17.82
CA VAL A 230 42.49 -3.81 -19.12
C VAL A 230 41.48 -4.27 -20.17
N VAL A 231 40.86 -3.31 -20.85
CA VAL A 231 40.09 -3.54 -22.08
C VAL A 231 40.90 -3.02 -23.26
N SER A 232 41.46 -3.93 -24.06
CA SER A 232 42.40 -3.58 -25.13
C SER A 232 41.94 -4.13 -26.48
N GLY A 233 41.49 -3.25 -27.39
CA GLY A 233 41.03 -3.64 -28.74
C GLY A 233 39.81 -4.57 -28.76
N SER A 234 39.02 -4.55 -27.69
CA SER A 234 37.83 -5.38 -27.49
C SER A 234 36.54 -4.57 -27.66
N THR A 235 35.41 -5.25 -27.89
CA THR A 235 34.10 -4.62 -28.04
C THR A 235 33.02 -5.29 -27.20
N HIS A 236 31.96 -4.55 -26.82
CA HIS A 236 30.83 -5.06 -26.05
C HIS A 236 31.24 -5.63 -24.70
N VAL A 237 31.79 -4.76 -23.84
CA VAL A 237 32.30 -5.14 -22.52
C VAL A 237 31.50 -4.43 -21.42
N TRP A 238 30.98 -5.21 -20.47
CA TRP A 238 30.27 -4.70 -19.30
C TRP A 238 31.03 -5.03 -18.02
N LEU A 239 31.40 -3.98 -17.29
CA LEU A 239 32.15 -4.04 -16.04
C LEU A 239 31.26 -3.47 -14.94
N ASP A 240 30.80 -4.29 -14.00
CA ASP A 240 29.74 -3.89 -13.08
C ASP A 240 29.90 -4.40 -11.65
N HIS A 241 29.63 -3.53 -10.65
CA HIS A 241 29.82 -3.86 -9.24
C HIS A 241 31.23 -4.42 -8.95
N LEU A 242 32.25 -3.77 -9.48
CA LEU A 242 33.65 -4.09 -9.19
C LEU A 242 34.15 -3.23 -8.04
N THR A 243 35.10 -3.73 -7.27
CA THR A 243 35.94 -2.88 -6.40
C THR A 243 37.38 -2.98 -6.88
N LEU A 244 37.98 -1.86 -7.29
CA LEU A 244 39.37 -1.80 -7.75
C LEU A 244 40.19 -0.90 -6.81
N ASP A 245 41.28 -1.44 -6.27
CA ASP A 245 42.15 -0.75 -5.31
C ASP A 245 43.57 -1.34 -5.28
N ASP A 246 44.49 -0.67 -4.58
CA ASP A 246 45.87 -1.10 -4.37
C ASP A 246 46.04 -2.13 -3.23
N GLY A 247 44.94 -2.51 -2.56
CA GLY A 247 44.95 -3.49 -1.49
C GLY A 247 45.81 -3.08 -0.31
N GLU A 248 46.82 -3.89 0.01
CA GLU A 248 47.72 -3.67 1.15
C GLU A 248 48.99 -2.91 0.76
N THR A 249 49.29 -2.74 -0.53
CA THR A 249 50.53 -2.08 -0.96
C THR A 249 50.23 -0.69 -1.52
N VAL A 250 50.34 0.33 -0.66
CA VAL A 250 50.08 1.71 -1.10
C VAL A 250 51.33 2.32 -1.74
N ASP A 251 51.15 3.01 -2.87
CA ASP A 251 52.26 3.65 -3.57
C ASP A 251 52.97 4.69 -2.68
N ALA A 252 52.22 5.38 -1.80
CA ALA A 252 52.76 6.38 -0.89
C ALA A 252 53.83 5.88 0.09
N GLU A 253 53.84 4.57 0.39
CA GLU A 253 54.78 3.93 1.30
C GLU A 253 55.98 3.29 0.57
N GLN A 254 56.01 3.35 -0.77
CA GLN A 254 57.09 2.76 -1.55
C GLN A 254 58.40 3.55 -1.40
N PRO A 255 59.57 2.88 -1.38
CA PRO A 255 60.85 3.54 -1.24
C PRO A 255 61.15 4.46 -2.42
N GLU A 256 62.00 5.45 -2.19
CA GLU A 256 62.55 6.27 -3.27
C GLU A 256 63.89 5.72 -3.77
N TYR A 257 64.01 5.62 -5.08
CA TYR A 257 65.26 5.36 -5.77
C TYR A 257 65.46 6.42 -6.84
N PHE A 258 66.69 6.93 -6.96
CA PHE A 258 67.03 7.99 -7.90
C PHE A 258 66.23 9.29 -7.67
N GLY A 259 65.80 9.52 -6.43
CA GLY A 259 64.96 10.66 -6.06
C GLY A 259 63.53 10.58 -6.61
N GLN A 260 63.08 9.39 -7.01
CA GLN A 260 61.75 9.11 -7.50
C GLN A 260 61.16 7.92 -6.74
N ARG A 261 59.88 8.00 -6.41
CA ARG A 261 59.15 6.91 -5.76
C ARG A 261 59.13 5.67 -6.66
N PHE A 262 59.46 4.52 -6.09
CA PHE A 262 59.50 3.25 -6.80
C PHE A 262 58.08 2.69 -6.94
N LEU A 263 57.29 3.33 -7.80
CA LEU A 263 55.89 3.00 -8.05
C LEU A 263 55.73 1.53 -8.39
N ARG A 264 54.67 0.90 -7.86
CA ARG A 264 54.40 -0.53 -8.02
C ARG A 264 53.17 -0.81 -8.86
N HIS A 265 52.29 0.17 -9.01
CA HIS A 265 51.04 0.04 -9.75
C HIS A 265 51.06 0.88 -11.03
N ASP A 266 50.38 0.40 -12.09
CA ASP A 266 50.07 1.25 -13.24
C ASP A 266 48.70 1.92 -13.09
N GLY A 267 47.64 1.37 -13.68
CA GLY A 267 46.27 1.86 -13.54
C GLY A 267 45.29 0.86 -12.93
N LEU A 268 44.09 1.34 -12.58
CA LEU A 268 43.01 0.45 -12.11
C LEU A 268 42.26 -0.16 -13.29
N LEU A 269 41.81 0.69 -14.23
CA LEU A 269 40.95 0.27 -15.34
C LEU A 269 41.24 1.07 -16.61
N ASP A 270 41.93 0.43 -17.55
CA ASP A 270 42.33 1.03 -18.82
C ASP A 270 41.48 0.56 -20.00
N VAL A 271 41.15 1.48 -20.92
CA VAL A 271 40.40 1.21 -22.17
C VAL A 271 41.20 1.75 -23.34
N VAL A 272 41.91 0.87 -24.03
CA VAL A 272 43.00 1.27 -24.93
C VAL A 272 42.98 0.51 -26.25
N ARG A 273 43.83 0.96 -27.19
CA ARG A 273 44.11 0.27 -28.46
C ARG A 273 42.83 -0.08 -29.24
N GLN A 274 42.01 0.93 -29.50
CA GLN A 274 40.78 0.82 -30.30
C GLN A 274 39.65 -0.01 -29.67
N ALA A 275 39.70 -0.25 -28.36
CA ALA A 275 38.55 -0.78 -27.64
C ALA A 275 37.30 0.10 -27.86
N ASP A 276 36.11 -0.48 -27.80
CA ASP A 276 34.88 0.22 -28.16
C ASP A 276 33.67 -0.39 -27.44
N LEU A 277 32.58 0.37 -27.29
CA LEU A 277 31.33 -0.13 -26.70
C LEU A 277 31.53 -0.76 -25.31
N VAL A 278 31.95 0.06 -24.35
CA VAL A 278 32.22 -0.34 -22.96
C VAL A 278 31.25 0.38 -22.01
N THR A 279 30.67 -0.35 -21.06
CA THR A 279 29.88 0.21 -19.96
C THR A 279 30.51 -0.18 -18.62
N ILE A 280 30.75 0.81 -17.76
CA ILE A 280 31.29 0.66 -16.41
C ILE A 280 30.25 1.22 -15.44
N SER A 281 29.64 0.34 -14.65
CA SER A 281 28.51 0.69 -13.80
C SER A 281 28.67 0.22 -12.36
N TRP A 282 28.09 0.96 -11.40
CA TRP A 282 27.98 0.55 -10.01
C TRP A 282 29.29 0.06 -9.35
N SER A 283 30.44 0.53 -9.83
CA SER A 283 31.75 0.05 -9.37
C SER A 283 32.39 1.07 -8.45
N ARG A 284 33.26 0.59 -7.55
CA ARG A 284 34.04 1.42 -6.63
C ARG A 284 35.51 1.35 -7.01
N LEU A 285 36.12 2.50 -7.26
CA LEU A 285 37.56 2.62 -7.51
C LEU A 285 38.15 3.50 -6.42
N ALA A 286 39.18 3.02 -5.70
CA ALA A 286 39.65 3.69 -4.50
C ALA A 286 41.16 3.67 -4.30
N GLY A 287 41.69 4.76 -3.72
CA GLY A 287 43.01 4.84 -3.10
C GLY A 287 44.16 4.50 -4.04
N HIS A 288 44.21 5.14 -5.20
CA HIS A 288 45.14 4.82 -6.27
C HIS A 288 45.56 6.07 -7.06
N ASP A 289 46.75 6.06 -7.67
CA ASP A 289 47.25 7.18 -8.47
C ASP A 289 46.53 7.31 -9.83
N LYS A 290 46.87 6.47 -10.81
CA LYS A 290 46.44 6.61 -12.20
C LYS A 290 45.22 5.75 -12.51
N SER A 291 44.03 6.20 -12.14
CA SER A 291 42.85 5.32 -12.15
C SER A 291 42.43 4.77 -13.54
N MET A 292 42.07 5.63 -14.50
CA MET A 292 41.49 5.20 -15.78
C MET A 292 42.03 5.98 -16.98
N LEU A 293 42.91 5.35 -17.77
CA LEU A 293 43.43 5.91 -19.01
C LEU A 293 42.69 5.35 -20.23
N TRP A 294 41.99 6.22 -20.97
CA TRP A 294 41.29 5.84 -22.18
C TRP A 294 41.88 6.49 -23.43
N GLY A 295 42.40 5.64 -24.32
CA GLY A 295 43.27 6.04 -25.43
C GLY A 295 44.71 6.27 -24.96
N ASN A 296 45.63 5.43 -25.41
CA ASN A 296 46.96 5.28 -24.79
C ASN A 296 48.05 6.21 -25.34
N GLY A 297 47.73 7.11 -26.28
CA GLY A 297 48.71 8.11 -26.73
C GLY A 297 48.17 9.10 -27.76
N ASP A 298 48.74 10.30 -27.76
CA ASP A 298 48.28 11.42 -28.59
C ASP A 298 48.52 11.17 -30.09
N THR A 299 49.41 10.25 -30.44
CA THR A 299 49.72 9.86 -31.82
C THR A 299 48.96 8.61 -32.27
N VAL A 300 48.13 8.02 -31.40
CA VAL A 300 47.36 6.79 -31.68
C VAL A 300 46.05 7.17 -32.38
N THR A 301 46.15 7.77 -33.56
CA THR A 301 44.99 8.28 -34.30
C THR A 301 44.00 7.19 -34.74
N ALA A 302 44.39 5.92 -34.61
CA ALA A 302 43.55 4.77 -34.90
C ALA A 302 42.39 4.60 -33.89
N ASP A 303 42.43 5.31 -32.75
CA ASP A 303 41.36 5.36 -31.75
C ASP A 303 40.19 6.29 -32.15
N ARG A 304 40.33 7.11 -33.21
CA ARG A 304 39.24 7.98 -33.68
C ARG A 304 38.00 7.18 -34.08
N GLY A 305 36.84 7.58 -33.54
CA GLY A 305 35.57 6.88 -33.76
C GLY A 305 35.43 5.57 -32.97
N LYS A 306 36.38 5.30 -32.06
CA LYS A 306 36.38 4.19 -31.10
C LYS A 306 36.42 4.76 -29.68
N ILE A 307 36.71 3.92 -28.69
CA ILE A 307 36.79 4.29 -27.27
C ILE A 307 35.48 4.98 -26.83
N ARG A 308 34.35 4.35 -27.17
CA ARG A 308 33.02 4.77 -26.70
C ARG A 308 32.72 4.06 -25.37
N VAL A 309 32.70 4.83 -24.29
CA VAL A 309 32.64 4.32 -22.91
C VAL A 309 31.53 5.03 -22.13
N THR A 310 30.72 4.29 -21.37
CA THR A 310 29.73 4.87 -20.44
C THR A 310 30.14 4.59 -19.00
N LEU A 311 30.17 5.62 -18.16
CA LEU A 311 30.38 5.53 -16.71
C LEU A 311 29.14 6.02 -16.00
N HIS A 312 28.49 5.14 -15.25
CA HIS A 312 27.43 5.57 -14.37
C HIS A 312 27.33 4.86 -13.03
N HIS A 313 26.84 5.61 -12.04
CA HIS A 313 26.64 5.10 -10.68
C HIS A 313 27.89 4.51 -10.03
N ASN A 314 29.09 4.97 -10.42
CA ASN A 314 30.34 4.52 -9.81
C ASN A 314 30.73 5.42 -8.63
N GLU A 315 31.44 4.85 -7.66
CA GLU A 315 32.07 5.57 -6.56
C GLU A 315 33.58 5.66 -6.77
N PHE A 316 34.12 6.88 -6.77
CA PHE A 316 35.54 7.18 -6.88
C PHE A 316 36.02 7.77 -5.56
N VAL A 317 36.96 7.13 -4.87
CA VAL A 317 37.39 7.55 -3.52
C VAL A 317 38.89 7.75 -3.48
N ASP A 318 39.33 8.97 -3.18
CA ASP A 318 40.75 9.31 -2.99
C ASP A 318 41.65 8.84 -4.15
N LEU A 319 41.17 9.06 -5.37
CA LEU A 319 41.98 8.89 -6.59
C LEU A 319 42.76 10.18 -6.85
N VAL A 320 44.06 10.04 -7.12
CA VAL A 320 44.94 11.17 -7.46
C VAL A 320 44.50 11.79 -8.79
N GLN A 321 44.38 10.95 -9.82
CA GLN A 321 44.11 11.41 -11.18
C GLN A 321 43.33 10.41 -12.04
N ARG A 322 42.87 10.89 -13.21
CA ARG A 322 42.31 10.09 -14.32
C ARG A 322 41.02 9.35 -13.96
N ALA A 323 39.98 10.08 -13.59
CA ALA A 323 38.65 9.52 -13.31
C ALA A 323 37.53 10.05 -14.24
N PRO A 324 37.65 9.99 -15.59
CA PRO A 324 38.72 9.38 -16.40
C PRO A 324 39.65 10.40 -17.07
N ARG A 325 40.71 9.93 -17.74
CA ARG A 325 41.45 10.71 -18.75
C ARG A 325 41.22 10.14 -20.14
N LEU A 326 40.66 10.95 -21.05
CA LEU A 326 40.23 10.50 -22.38
C LEU A 326 41.03 11.13 -23.52
N ARG A 327 41.25 10.38 -24.59
CA ARG A 327 41.70 10.84 -25.91
C ARG A 327 40.86 10.26 -27.02
N PHE A 328 40.58 11.05 -28.07
CA PHE A 328 39.82 10.71 -29.29
C PHE A 328 38.37 10.22 -29.14
N GLY A 329 38.07 9.45 -28.09
CA GLY A 329 36.81 8.74 -27.91
C GLY A 329 35.67 9.59 -27.38
N GLN A 330 34.56 8.91 -27.07
CA GLN A 330 33.34 9.50 -26.51
C GLN A 330 33.04 8.85 -25.17
N ALA A 331 33.05 9.64 -24.09
CA ALA A 331 32.67 9.21 -22.76
C ALA A 331 31.35 9.86 -22.34
N HIS A 332 30.39 9.04 -21.94
CA HIS A 332 29.21 9.51 -21.23
C HIS A 332 29.38 9.21 -19.74
N VAL A 333 29.47 10.26 -18.92
CA VAL A 333 29.82 10.16 -17.49
C VAL A 333 28.66 10.73 -16.69
N TYR A 334 27.83 9.89 -16.08
CA TYR A 334 26.65 10.37 -15.36
C TYR A 334 26.37 9.68 -14.04
N ASP A 335 25.72 10.36 -13.11
CA ASP A 335 25.29 9.79 -11.82
C ASP A 335 26.43 9.17 -10.98
N ASN A 336 27.69 9.57 -11.18
CA ASN A 336 28.82 9.06 -10.40
C ASN A 336 29.07 9.92 -9.16
N LEU A 337 29.69 9.33 -8.14
CA LEU A 337 30.10 9.99 -6.91
C LEU A 337 31.63 10.00 -6.80
N TYR A 338 32.19 11.19 -6.63
CA TYR A 338 33.62 11.43 -6.45
C TYR A 338 33.86 11.97 -5.04
N ARG A 339 34.66 11.27 -4.24
CA ARG A 339 35.08 11.70 -2.90
C ARG A 339 36.57 11.96 -2.89
N VAL A 340 36.92 13.18 -2.53
CA VAL A 340 38.30 13.63 -2.35
C VAL A 340 38.43 14.04 -0.89
N THR A 341 39.02 13.18 -0.08
CA THR A 341 39.22 13.41 1.35
C THR A 341 40.65 13.83 1.68
N ASP A 342 41.61 13.48 0.83
CA ASP A 342 43.00 13.91 0.93
C ASP A 342 43.35 14.99 -0.11
N PRO A 343 43.31 16.28 0.25
CA PRO A 343 43.60 17.38 -0.67
C PRO A 343 45.08 17.42 -1.09
N ALA A 344 46.00 16.78 -0.36
CA ALA A 344 47.43 16.87 -0.65
C ALA A 344 47.86 16.01 -1.85
N HIS A 345 47.04 15.04 -2.22
CA HIS A 345 47.33 14.08 -3.29
C HIS A 345 46.34 14.14 -4.45
N TYR A 346 45.33 15.01 -4.41
CA TYR A 346 44.39 15.16 -5.53
C TYR A 346 44.99 16.04 -6.63
N GLU A 347 44.98 15.56 -7.88
CA GLU A 347 45.37 16.34 -9.06
C GLU A 347 44.17 16.75 -9.90
N TYR A 348 43.36 15.80 -10.37
CA TYR A 348 42.13 16.08 -11.13
C TYR A 348 41.26 14.83 -11.31
N SER A 349 40.00 14.99 -11.69
CA SER A 349 39.14 13.85 -12.07
C SER A 349 38.98 13.72 -13.59
N TRP A 350 38.49 14.75 -14.28
CA TRP A 350 38.19 14.68 -15.71
C TRP A 350 39.31 15.26 -16.57
N GLY A 351 40.07 14.37 -17.22
CA GLY A 351 41.18 14.73 -18.10
C GLY A 351 40.75 14.87 -19.55
N VAL A 352 40.76 16.10 -20.07
CA VAL A 352 40.34 16.48 -21.42
C VAL A 352 41.55 16.42 -22.38
N GLY A 353 41.81 15.25 -22.95
CA GLY A 353 42.93 15.00 -23.86
C GLY A 353 42.61 15.31 -25.33
N VAL A 354 43.60 15.07 -26.20
CA VAL A 354 43.49 15.37 -27.64
C VAL A 354 42.23 14.73 -28.25
N GLU A 355 41.41 15.57 -28.90
CA GLU A 355 40.16 15.17 -29.57
C GLU A 355 39.18 14.37 -28.69
N SER A 356 39.27 14.49 -27.36
CA SER A 356 38.32 13.83 -26.45
C SER A 356 36.93 14.44 -26.52
N SER A 357 35.90 13.62 -26.32
CA SER A 357 34.53 14.07 -26.08
C SER A 357 34.00 13.49 -24.78
N ILE A 358 33.95 14.31 -23.73
CA ILE A 358 33.33 13.95 -22.46
C ILE A 358 32.00 14.69 -22.36
N ILE A 359 30.92 13.92 -22.19
CA ILE A 359 29.58 14.42 -21.91
C ILE A 359 29.25 13.98 -20.48
N ALA A 360 29.22 14.93 -19.55
CA ALA A 360 29.02 14.68 -18.13
C ALA A 360 27.67 15.21 -17.64
N ARG A 361 26.91 14.39 -16.91
CA ARG A 361 25.56 14.74 -16.40
C ARG A 361 25.39 14.34 -14.95
N GLN A 362 24.91 15.23 -14.09
CA GLN A 362 24.41 14.88 -12.75
C GLN A 362 25.41 14.11 -11.85
N ASN A 363 26.73 14.36 -12.01
CA ASN A 363 27.74 13.76 -11.13
C ASN A 363 27.89 14.57 -9.84
N THR A 364 28.22 13.90 -8.74
CA THR A 364 28.45 14.53 -7.44
C THR A 364 29.92 14.46 -7.04
N PHE A 365 30.48 15.58 -6.60
CA PHE A 365 31.80 15.72 -6.01
C PHE A 365 31.69 16.15 -4.55
N GLU A 366 32.39 15.44 -3.69
CA GLU A 366 32.64 15.78 -2.31
C GLU A 366 34.12 16.08 -2.14
N LEU A 367 34.43 17.38 -2.10
CA LEU A 367 35.79 17.88 -2.09
C LEU A 367 36.18 18.30 -0.67
N ALA A 368 37.32 17.80 -0.19
CA ALA A 368 37.96 18.26 1.04
C ALA A 368 38.27 19.76 0.97
N ALA A 369 38.33 20.39 2.15
CA ALA A 369 38.75 21.78 2.25
C ALA A 369 40.15 21.96 1.64
N GLY A 370 40.28 22.89 0.69
CA GLY A 370 41.52 23.15 -0.05
C GLY A 370 41.53 22.62 -1.48
N VAL A 371 40.52 21.86 -1.91
CA VAL A 371 40.29 21.50 -3.31
C VAL A 371 39.09 22.30 -3.83
N GLU A 372 39.29 22.99 -4.95
CA GLU A 372 38.28 23.87 -5.55
C GLU A 372 37.59 23.19 -6.74
N ALA A 373 36.40 23.66 -7.09
CA ALA A 373 35.65 23.13 -8.25
C ALA A 373 36.42 23.24 -9.58
N ALA A 374 37.36 24.19 -9.68
CA ALA A 374 38.22 24.36 -10.86
C ALA A 374 39.22 23.21 -11.04
N ASP A 375 39.56 22.49 -9.97
CA ASP A 375 40.55 21.40 -9.97
C ASP A 375 39.96 20.08 -10.51
N ILE A 376 38.63 19.98 -10.66
CA ILE A 376 37.95 18.78 -11.16
C ILE A 376 38.38 18.44 -12.60
N ILE A 377 38.60 19.46 -13.43
CA ILE A 377 38.91 19.33 -14.85
C ILE A 377 40.37 19.65 -15.10
N HIS A 378 41.03 18.85 -15.94
CA HIS A 378 42.39 19.15 -16.41
C HIS A 378 42.50 19.08 -17.94
N GLY A 379 43.06 20.11 -18.55
CA GLY A 379 43.27 20.20 -20.00
C GLY A 379 44.60 19.57 -20.45
N TRP A 380 44.54 18.49 -21.23
CA TRP A 380 45.70 17.80 -21.82
C TRP A 380 45.81 18.04 -23.34
N GLY A 381 45.54 19.27 -23.77
CA GLY A 381 45.51 19.64 -25.20
C GLY A 381 44.20 19.31 -25.93
N GLY A 382 43.15 18.93 -25.19
CA GLY A 382 41.79 18.82 -25.73
C GLY A 382 41.10 20.17 -25.90
N THR A 383 39.90 20.17 -26.50
CA THR A 383 39.20 21.40 -26.92
C THR A 383 37.88 21.67 -26.21
N GLY A 384 37.31 20.68 -25.50
CA GLY A 384 36.05 20.88 -24.79
C GLY A 384 35.60 19.69 -23.93
N ILE A 385 34.68 19.99 -23.01
CA ILE A 385 33.93 19.05 -22.17
C ILE A 385 32.52 19.62 -21.99
N ASP A 386 31.50 18.80 -22.18
CA ASP A 386 30.10 19.19 -21.96
C ASP A 386 29.66 18.66 -20.59
N ALA A 387 29.78 19.49 -19.54
CA ALA A 387 29.43 19.13 -18.18
C ALA A 387 28.22 19.94 -17.68
N VAL A 388 27.15 19.25 -17.28
CA VAL A 388 25.88 19.87 -16.85
C VAL A 388 25.34 19.15 -15.60
N GLY A 389 24.83 19.93 -14.64
CA GLY A 389 24.20 19.39 -13.43
C GLY A 389 25.18 18.81 -12.42
N THR A 390 26.47 19.18 -12.47
CA THR A 390 27.46 18.69 -11.50
C THR A 390 27.20 19.30 -10.12
N TRP A 391 27.15 18.47 -9.09
CA TRP A 391 27.04 18.92 -7.71
C TRP A 391 28.40 18.88 -7.03
N VAL A 392 28.80 19.98 -6.38
CA VAL A 392 30.03 20.07 -5.59
C VAL A 392 29.64 20.44 -4.17
N ASN A 393 29.99 19.59 -3.20
CA ASN A 393 29.74 19.80 -1.77
C ASN A 393 28.28 20.20 -1.45
N GLY A 394 27.33 19.52 -2.09
CA GLY A 394 25.89 19.71 -1.87
C GLY A 394 25.26 20.86 -2.64
N ARG A 395 25.93 21.40 -3.67
CA ARG A 395 25.40 22.48 -4.51
C ARG A 395 25.69 22.24 -5.99
N GLU A 396 24.69 22.44 -6.84
CA GLU A 396 24.91 22.50 -8.28
C GLU A 396 25.92 23.60 -8.62
N THR A 397 26.96 23.24 -9.38
CA THR A 397 28.12 24.07 -9.67
C THR A 397 28.51 23.91 -11.14
N ASP A 398 28.67 25.04 -11.85
CA ASP A 398 29.21 25.05 -13.21
C ASP A 398 30.73 24.88 -13.16
N VAL A 399 31.16 23.63 -13.12
CA VAL A 399 32.58 23.25 -13.01
C VAL A 399 33.39 23.63 -14.26
N LEU A 400 32.76 23.71 -15.43
CA LEU A 400 33.43 24.19 -16.65
C LEU A 400 33.70 25.69 -16.58
N ALA A 401 32.72 26.48 -16.10
CA ALA A 401 32.93 27.90 -15.87
C ALA A 401 34.01 28.14 -14.79
N ALA A 402 34.02 27.35 -13.72
CA ALA A 402 35.06 27.43 -12.69
C ALA A 402 36.46 27.16 -13.26
N TYR A 403 36.62 26.09 -14.05
CA TYR A 403 37.86 25.78 -14.75
C TYR A 403 38.31 26.92 -15.68
N ASN A 404 37.41 27.39 -16.56
CA ASN A 404 37.72 28.45 -17.52
C ASN A 404 38.08 29.79 -16.85
N ALA A 405 37.53 30.06 -15.67
CA ALA A 405 37.89 31.24 -14.89
C ALA A 405 39.30 31.13 -14.28
N ALA A 406 39.72 29.93 -13.87
CA ALA A 406 41.06 29.66 -13.35
C ALA A 406 42.13 29.58 -14.46
N HIS A 407 41.73 29.19 -15.69
CA HIS A 407 42.63 28.99 -16.84
C HIS A 407 42.24 29.84 -18.07
N PRO A 408 42.23 31.19 -17.97
CA PRO A 408 41.80 32.07 -19.06
C PRO A 408 42.69 32.00 -20.31
N GLU A 409 43.91 31.49 -20.20
CA GLU A 409 44.86 31.30 -21.30
C GLU A 409 44.53 30.11 -22.21
N ALA A 410 43.76 29.15 -21.72
CA ALA A 410 43.41 27.91 -22.44
C ALA A 410 41.99 27.42 -22.10
N PRO A 411 40.94 28.22 -22.38
CA PRO A 411 39.58 27.86 -22.04
C PRO A 411 39.09 26.66 -22.88
N LEU A 412 38.25 25.83 -22.27
CA LEU A 412 37.57 24.70 -22.88
C LEU A 412 36.17 25.08 -23.37
N SER A 413 35.77 24.53 -24.52
CA SER A 413 34.41 24.61 -25.06
C SER A 413 33.44 23.75 -24.24
N GLY A 414 32.23 24.27 -23.97
CA GLY A 414 31.11 23.48 -23.43
C GLY A 414 30.39 22.61 -24.46
N VAL A 415 30.82 22.67 -25.73
CA VAL A 415 30.29 21.86 -26.83
C VAL A 415 31.39 20.91 -27.30
N VAL A 416 31.06 19.63 -27.33
CA VAL A 416 31.93 18.53 -27.78
C VAL A 416 31.31 17.78 -28.96
N ALA A 417 32.13 17.06 -29.72
CA ALA A 417 31.66 16.27 -30.87
C ALA A 417 31.07 14.92 -30.42
N GLY A 418 30.01 14.43 -31.08
CA GLY A 418 29.42 13.12 -30.80
C GLY A 418 28.12 13.18 -29.99
N THR A 419 27.74 12.06 -29.38
CA THR A 419 26.50 11.92 -28.58
C THR A 419 26.78 11.19 -27.28
N ALA A 420 25.89 11.32 -26.28
CA ALA A 420 25.97 10.55 -25.04
C ALA A 420 25.85 9.03 -25.24
N GLY A 421 25.36 8.57 -26.41
CA GLY A 421 25.07 7.17 -26.66
C GLY A 421 23.80 6.69 -25.96
N PRO A 422 23.53 5.38 -25.93
CA PRO A 422 22.45 4.81 -25.14
C PRO A 422 22.71 5.05 -23.65
N HIS A 423 21.68 5.42 -22.90
CA HIS A 423 21.74 5.49 -21.44
C HIS A 423 20.36 5.27 -20.84
N GLY A 424 20.33 4.77 -19.60
CA GLY A 424 19.11 4.72 -18.79
C GLY A 424 18.66 6.11 -18.33
N VAL A 425 17.76 6.16 -17.35
CA VAL A 425 17.37 7.44 -16.74
C VAL A 425 18.56 8.03 -16.00
N ILE A 426 18.92 9.27 -16.35
CA ILE A 426 19.91 10.07 -15.59
C ILE A 426 19.18 10.67 -14.39
N GLN A 427 19.63 10.34 -13.19
CA GLN A 427 18.99 10.75 -11.95
C GLN A 427 19.41 12.19 -11.56
N PRO A 428 18.63 12.91 -10.75
CA PRO A 428 19.15 14.06 -10.03
C PRO A 428 20.38 13.67 -9.19
N ALA A 429 21.43 14.51 -9.21
CA ALA A 429 22.73 14.20 -8.63
C ALA A 429 22.70 13.77 -7.14
N ASP A 430 21.76 14.30 -6.36
CA ASP A 430 21.57 13.96 -4.94
C ASP A 430 20.97 12.57 -4.72
N LEU A 431 20.08 12.11 -5.62
CA LEU A 431 19.56 10.74 -5.61
C LEU A 431 20.60 9.75 -6.14
N ALA A 432 21.29 10.11 -7.23
CA ALA A 432 22.42 9.35 -7.75
C ALA A 432 23.45 9.09 -6.65
N ARG A 433 23.84 10.13 -5.90
CA ARG A 433 24.74 10.01 -4.75
C ARG A 433 24.29 8.95 -3.75
N GLN A 434 23.03 9.00 -3.30
CA GLN A 434 22.51 8.04 -2.31
C GLN A 434 22.48 6.61 -2.84
N ALA A 435 22.13 6.45 -4.12
CA ALA A 435 22.14 5.16 -4.78
C ALA A 435 23.57 4.60 -4.85
N VAL A 436 24.53 5.40 -5.30
CA VAL A 436 25.95 5.03 -5.37
C VAL A 436 26.51 4.64 -4.00
N GLU A 437 26.22 5.42 -2.95
CA GLU A 437 26.61 5.11 -1.57
C GLU A 437 26.14 3.72 -1.09
N SER A 438 24.96 3.31 -1.55
CA SER A 438 24.32 2.07 -1.12
C SER A 438 24.79 0.85 -1.91
N TRP A 439 25.07 1.03 -3.20
CA TRP A 439 25.16 -0.08 -4.14
C TRP A 439 26.49 -0.19 -4.89
N ALA A 440 27.33 0.86 -4.94
CA ALA A 440 28.57 0.76 -5.69
C ALA A 440 29.61 -0.15 -5.00
N GLY A 441 30.29 -0.95 -5.81
CA GLY A 441 31.39 -1.84 -5.40
C GLY A 441 31.04 -3.33 -5.39
N ALA A 442 32.08 -4.15 -5.34
CA ALA A 442 31.98 -5.59 -5.16
C ALA A 442 31.34 -5.95 -3.81
N GLY A 443 30.63 -7.08 -3.79
CA GLY A 443 30.00 -7.58 -2.59
C GLY A 443 28.71 -6.86 -2.19
N ARG A 444 28.31 -5.80 -2.91
CA ARG A 444 26.99 -5.14 -2.76
C ARG A 444 25.87 -5.95 -3.41
N LEU A 445 26.25 -6.86 -4.30
CA LEU A 445 25.38 -7.87 -4.87
C LEU A 445 25.26 -9.11 -3.96
N SER A 446 25.70 -9.05 -2.69
CA SER A 446 25.54 -10.16 -1.72
C SER A 446 24.07 -10.43 -1.30
N ALA A 447 23.11 -9.85 -2.03
CA ALA A 447 21.71 -10.28 -2.09
C ALA A 447 21.10 -10.25 -3.53
N GLY A 448 21.93 -10.14 -4.58
CA GLY A 448 21.55 -10.42 -5.98
C GLY A 448 20.40 -9.58 -6.57
N ALA A 449 20.38 -8.26 -6.34
CA ALA A 449 19.17 -7.47 -6.47
C ALA A 449 19.35 -6.22 -7.35
N ASP A 450 18.88 -6.29 -8.60
CA ASP A 450 18.71 -5.14 -9.50
C ASP A 450 17.68 -4.15 -8.90
N PRO A 451 17.96 -2.84 -8.76
CA PRO A 451 16.98 -1.89 -8.21
C PRO A 451 15.75 -1.69 -9.11
N THR A 452 15.78 -2.13 -10.36
CA THR A 452 14.63 -2.23 -11.27
C THR A 452 13.89 -3.58 -11.17
N ASP A 453 14.41 -4.51 -10.36
CA ASP A 453 13.65 -5.68 -9.90
C ASP A 453 12.58 -5.20 -8.89
N PRO A 454 11.29 -5.42 -9.17
CA PRO A 454 10.19 -5.06 -8.31
C PRO A 454 10.31 -5.62 -6.90
N ASN A 455 10.92 -6.81 -6.73
CA ASN A 455 11.13 -7.39 -5.39
C ASN A 455 12.05 -6.51 -4.55
N VAL A 456 13.08 -5.97 -5.18
CA VAL A 456 14.14 -5.18 -4.54
C VAL A 456 13.62 -3.78 -4.29
N ALA A 457 13.03 -3.15 -5.31
CA ALA A 457 12.41 -1.84 -5.20
C ALA A 457 11.31 -1.84 -4.13
N ALA A 458 10.50 -2.89 -4.07
CA ALA A 458 9.45 -2.98 -3.07
C ALA A 458 9.97 -3.32 -1.67
N ALA A 459 11.03 -4.12 -1.54
CA ALA A 459 11.70 -4.33 -0.25
C ALA A 459 12.33 -3.02 0.28
N ALA A 460 12.92 -2.22 -0.60
CA ALA A 460 13.41 -0.88 -0.28
C ALA A 460 12.26 0.05 0.13
N LEU A 461 11.14 0.00 -0.58
CA LEU A 461 9.93 0.77 -0.22
C LEU A 461 9.42 0.38 1.18
N LEU A 462 9.30 -0.92 1.48
CA LEU A 462 8.92 -1.42 2.80
C LEU A 462 9.84 -0.87 3.90
N THR A 463 11.15 -0.90 3.65
CA THR A 463 12.16 -0.35 4.56
C THR A 463 11.95 1.16 4.75
N SER A 464 11.75 1.92 3.68
CA SER A 464 11.56 3.38 3.72
C SER A 464 10.31 3.80 4.49
N MET A 465 9.27 2.97 4.47
CA MET A 465 8.05 3.22 5.23
C MET A 465 8.18 2.81 6.71
N GLY A 466 9.16 1.96 7.04
CA GLY A 466 9.30 1.34 8.36
C GLY A 466 8.38 0.14 8.58
N ALA A 467 7.99 -0.55 7.50
CA ALA A 467 7.06 -1.67 7.56
C ALA A 467 7.60 -2.84 8.39
N PRO A 468 6.79 -3.42 9.31
CA PRO A 468 7.21 -4.56 10.10
C PRO A 468 7.34 -5.81 9.24
N SER A 469 8.31 -6.67 9.61
CA SER A 469 8.40 -8.02 9.04
C SER A 469 7.48 -8.95 9.82
N THR A 470 6.30 -9.22 9.25
CA THR A 470 5.28 -10.09 9.86
C THR A 470 4.66 -10.95 8.75
N THR A 471 4.26 -12.18 9.10
CA THR A 471 3.75 -13.17 8.14
C THR A 471 2.43 -13.77 8.63
N SER A 472 1.51 -14.03 7.71
CA SER A 472 0.35 -14.90 7.90
C SER A 472 0.51 -16.19 7.09
N THR A 473 -0.53 -17.01 7.03
CA THR A 473 -0.55 -18.22 6.19
C THR A 473 -0.45 -17.87 4.70
N ASP A 474 -1.00 -16.73 4.31
CA ASP A 474 -1.00 -16.22 2.92
C ASP A 474 0.34 -15.60 2.49
N GLY A 475 1.33 -15.54 3.39
CA GLY A 475 2.66 -14.98 3.14
C GLY A 475 2.95 -13.74 3.99
N PRO A 476 3.87 -12.85 3.56
CA PRO A 476 4.13 -11.60 4.27
C PRO A 476 2.88 -10.74 4.35
N VAL A 477 2.57 -10.24 5.55
CA VAL A 477 1.49 -9.27 5.77
C VAL A 477 1.76 -8.03 4.91
N TRP A 478 2.93 -7.41 5.12
CA TRP A 478 3.44 -6.35 4.28
C TRP A 478 4.19 -6.94 3.08
N SER A 479 3.44 -7.38 2.07
CA SER A 479 4.03 -7.98 0.87
C SER A 479 4.91 -6.97 0.11
N PRO A 480 6.09 -7.39 -0.39
CA PRO A 480 6.84 -6.57 -1.33
C PRO A 480 6.14 -6.52 -2.69
N LEU A 481 5.62 -7.64 -3.18
CA LEU A 481 4.94 -7.68 -4.48
C LEU A 481 3.42 -7.62 -4.33
N ALA A 482 2.76 -7.13 -5.38
CA ALA A 482 1.30 -7.17 -5.45
C ALA A 482 0.77 -8.61 -5.29
N THR A 483 -0.36 -8.72 -4.62
CA THR A 483 -1.08 -9.99 -4.40
C THR A 483 -2.39 -9.99 -5.18
N GLY A 484 -3.11 -11.12 -5.18
CA GLY A 484 -4.43 -11.20 -5.82
C GLY A 484 -4.41 -10.96 -7.32
N PHE A 485 -5.49 -10.43 -7.87
CA PHE A 485 -5.59 -10.11 -9.29
C PHE A 485 -4.59 -9.03 -9.74
N ALA A 486 -4.14 -8.13 -8.87
CA ALA A 486 -3.08 -7.17 -9.20
C ALA A 486 -1.71 -7.85 -9.44
N SER A 487 -1.51 -9.09 -9.00
CA SER A 487 -0.27 -9.85 -9.25
C SER A 487 -0.24 -10.59 -10.58
N THR A 488 -1.39 -10.72 -11.26
CA THR A 488 -1.46 -11.49 -12.50
C THR A 488 -0.64 -10.82 -13.58
N ALA A 489 0.13 -11.61 -14.32
CA ALA A 489 0.95 -11.10 -15.42
C ALA A 489 0.18 -11.11 -16.74
N ASP A 490 0.46 -10.12 -17.58
CA ASP A 490 0.08 -10.12 -18.99
C ASP A 490 1.25 -9.68 -19.89
N ALA A 491 0.98 -9.44 -21.19
CA ALA A 491 2.02 -9.09 -22.15
C ALA A 491 2.65 -7.71 -21.90
N GLU A 492 1.89 -6.77 -21.34
CA GLU A 492 2.33 -5.41 -21.00
C GLU A 492 2.91 -5.37 -19.57
N HIS A 493 2.43 -6.25 -18.70
CA HIS A 493 2.78 -6.35 -17.28
C HIS A 493 3.27 -7.77 -16.94
N PRO A 494 4.43 -8.22 -17.47
CA PRO A 494 4.91 -9.60 -17.28
C PRO A 494 5.24 -9.96 -15.82
N ARG A 495 5.28 -8.96 -14.94
CA ARG A 495 5.53 -9.11 -13.49
C ARG A 495 4.34 -8.64 -12.63
N GLY A 496 3.15 -8.50 -13.24
CA GLY A 496 1.98 -7.92 -12.59
C GLY A 496 2.15 -6.44 -12.26
N THR A 497 1.46 -5.97 -11.22
CA THR A 497 1.55 -4.56 -10.77
C THR A 497 2.87 -4.30 -10.06
N THR A 498 3.68 -3.40 -10.62
CA THR A 498 5.00 -2.99 -10.10
C THR A 498 5.09 -1.50 -9.77
N GLY A 499 4.06 -0.72 -10.12
CA GLY A 499 3.95 0.70 -9.81
C GLY A 499 5.09 1.52 -10.44
N GLY A 500 5.62 2.46 -9.67
CA GLY A 500 6.72 3.33 -10.07
C GLY A 500 8.12 2.71 -10.03
N THR A 501 8.24 1.38 -10.02
CA THR A 501 9.53 0.66 -10.03
C THR A 501 10.37 1.09 -11.24
N GLY A 502 11.68 1.29 -11.04
CA GLY A 502 12.58 1.82 -12.07
C GLY A 502 12.50 3.34 -12.29
N GLY A 503 11.52 3.99 -11.66
CA GLY A 503 11.40 5.44 -11.58
C GLY A 503 12.10 6.04 -10.37
N ARG A 504 12.38 7.35 -10.41
CA ARG A 504 12.93 8.08 -9.26
C ARG A 504 11.90 8.19 -8.12
N THR A 505 12.42 8.27 -6.90
CA THR A 505 11.60 8.52 -5.71
C THR A 505 11.48 10.02 -5.46
N VAL A 506 10.27 10.49 -5.15
CA VAL A 506 10.00 11.88 -4.76
C VAL A 506 9.23 11.93 -3.45
N THR A 507 9.60 12.83 -2.55
CA THR A 507 8.83 13.08 -1.34
C THR A 507 7.95 14.31 -1.53
N VAL A 508 6.67 14.21 -1.17
CA VAL A 508 5.69 15.29 -1.26
C VAL A 508 5.10 15.58 0.10
N THR A 509 4.87 16.87 0.38
CA THR A 509 4.30 17.35 1.64
C THR A 509 3.08 18.26 1.42
N THR A 510 2.76 18.56 0.17
CA THR A 510 1.63 19.43 -0.20
C THR A 510 0.80 18.84 -1.33
N ALA A 511 -0.47 19.25 -1.41
CA ALA A 511 -1.39 18.77 -2.46
C ALA A 511 -0.91 19.16 -3.87
N ALA A 512 -0.27 20.33 -4.03
CA ALA A 512 0.25 20.78 -5.31
C ALA A 512 1.45 19.94 -5.77
N GLU A 513 2.34 19.54 -4.85
CA GLU A 513 3.45 18.63 -5.14
C GLU A 513 2.95 17.24 -5.50
N LEU A 514 2.03 16.69 -4.69
CA LEU A 514 1.42 15.39 -4.96
C LEU A 514 0.71 15.39 -6.32
N ALA A 515 -0.11 16.39 -6.61
CA ALA A 515 -0.82 16.48 -7.88
C ALA A 515 0.13 16.57 -9.07
N ARG A 516 1.24 17.31 -8.95
CA ARG A 516 2.25 17.43 -10.02
C ARG A 516 2.98 16.11 -10.24
N ALA A 517 3.37 15.42 -9.16
CA ALA A 517 4.06 14.14 -9.24
C ALA A 517 3.14 13.03 -9.77
N ALA A 518 1.90 12.97 -9.28
CA ALA A 518 0.93 11.92 -9.62
C ALA A 518 0.57 11.90 -11.12
N VAL A 519 0.57 13.05 -11.79
CA VAL A 519 0.30 13.16 -13.25
C VAL A 519 1.56 13.11 -14.11
N SER A 520 2.75 12.92 -13.52
CA SER A 520 4.00 12.82 -14.27
C SER A 520 3.94 11.68 -15.28
N PRO A 521 4.41 11.86 -16.53
CA PRO A 521 4.51 10.77 -17.50
C PRO A 521 5.65 9.78 -17.15
N GLU A 522 6.59 10.16 -16.30
CA GLU A 522 7.67 9.26 -15.84
C GLU A 522 7.14 8.29 -14.78
N PRO A 523 7.63 7.03 -14.73
CA PRO A 523 7.44 6.17 -13.57
C PRO A 523 7.94 6.88 -12.31
N LEU A 524 7.16 6.88 -11.22
CA LEU A 524 7.56 7.53 -9.97
C LEU A 524 7.12 6.74 -8.74
N THR A 525 8.03 6.65 -7.76
CA THR A 525 7.68 6.34 -6.38
C THR A 525 7.49 7.65 -5.61
N ILE A 526 6.24 7.96 -5.28
CA ILE A 526 5.81 9.20 -4.62
C ILE A 526 5.59 8.88 -3.14
N LEU A 527 6.50 9.35 -2.31
CA LEU A 527 6.42 9.22 -0.86
C LEU A 527 5.68 10.41 -0.25
N VAL A 528 4.54 10.17 0.39
CA VAL A 528 3.76 11.19 1.09
C VAL A 528 4.26 11.31 2.52
N SER A 529 4.73 12.49 2.91
CA SER A 529 5.19 12.76 4.26
C SER A 529 4.24 13.72 4.97
N GLY A 530 3.60 13.23 6.02
CA GLY A 530 2.63 13.99 6.82
C GLY A 530 1.24 14.10 6.17
N GLU A 531 0.41 14.96 6.75
CA GLU A 531 -0.95 15.17 6.29
C GLU A 531 -1.00 16.21 5.17
N ILE A 532 -1.65 15.85 4.07
CA ILE A 532 -1.89 16.71 2.91
C ILE A 532 -3.38 17.04 2.85
N ALA A 533 -3.71 18.31 3.10
CA ALA A 533 -5.05 18.82 2.80
C ALA A 533 -5.23 18.94 1.28
N VAL A 534 -6.12 18.16 0.70
CA VAL A 534 -6.42 18.18 -0.73
C VAL A 534 -7.17 19.46 -1.08
N GLN A 535 -6.75 20.14 -2.15
CA GLN A 535 -7.30 21.42 -2.58
C GLN A 535 -7.61 21.43 -4.09
N PRO A 536 -8.79 21.94 -4.51
CA PRO A 536 -9.89 22.38 -3.66
C PRO A 536 -10.49 21.21 -2.86
N TRP A 537 -11.08 21.49 -1.70
CA TRP A 537 -11.76 20.47 -0.89
C TRP A 537 -12.80 19.70 -1.73
N GLY A 538 -12.88 18.39 -1.53
CA GLY A 538 -13.70 17.46 -2.30
C GLY A 538 -13.09 17.05 -3.65
N SER A 539 -11.93 17.58 -4.04
CA SER A 539 -11.32 17.21 -5.32
C SER A 539 -10.60 15.86 -5.28
N MET A 540 -10.43 15.29 -6.47
CA MET A 540 -9.69 14.06 -6.71
C MET A 540 -8.43 14.37 -7.50
N ILE A 541 -7.27 14.05 -6.94
CA ILE A 541 -5.98 14.18 -7.62
C ILE A 541 -5.86 13.05 -8.65
N LYS A 542 -5.66 13.40 -9.92
CA LYS A 542 -5.47 12.41 -10.98
C LYS A 542 -4.12 11.71 -10.85
N VAL A 543 -4.10 10.41 -11.11
CA VAL A 543 -2.92 9.56 -11.09
C VAL A 543 -2.69 8.98 -12.48
N ALA A 544 -1.51 9.18 -13.04
CA ALA A 544 -1.06 8.60 -14.30
C ALA A 544 -0.59 7.15 -14.11
N ALA A 545 -0.29 6.44 -15.21
CA ALA A 545 0.29 5.10 -15.18
C ALA A 545 1.67 5.08 -14.48
N ASP A 546 2.11 3.89 -14.06
CA ASP A 546 3.44 3.65 -13.47
C ASP A 546 3.72 4.49 -12.22
N LYS A 547 2.81 4.43 -11.25
CA LYS A 547 2.93 5.19 -9.99
C LYS A 547 2.88 4.27 -8.79
N THR A 548 3.81 4.48 -7.87
CA THR A 548 3.69 4.02 -6.49
C THR A 548 3.46 5.25 -5.63
N ILE A 549 2.33 5.36 -4.95
CA ILE A 549 2.05 6.44 -3.99
C ILE A 549 2.00 5.82 -2.60
N ALA A 550 2.97 6.14 -1.75
CA ALA A 550 3.15 5.48 -0.46
C ALA A 550 3.36 6.48 0.68
N GLY A 551 2.68 6.28 1.81
CA GLY A 551 2.93 7.11 3.00
C GLY A 551 4.22 6.75 3.73
N ILE A 552 4.97 7.75 4.21
CA ILE A 552 6.14 7.54 5.09
C ILE A 552 5.71 7.60 6.55
N GLY A 553 6.12 6.59 7.33
CA GLY A 553 5.90 6.55 8.76
C GLY A 553 4.42 6.45 9.12
N ARG A 554 4.04 7.13 10.22
CA ARG A 554 2.74 6.96 10.89
C ARG A 554 1.70 8.04 10.60
N ASN A 555 2.06 9.12 9.90
CA ASN A 555 1.20 10.31 9.84
C ASN A 555 0.83 10.72 8.40
N ALA A 556 1.03 9.83 7.42
CA ALA A 556 0.76 10.14 6.02
C ALA A 556 -0.75 10.05 5.72
N ALA A 557 -1.36 11.19 5.34
CA ALA A 557 -2.79 11.26 5.10
C ALA A 557 -3.16 12.20 3.95
N LEU A 558 -4.26 11.91 3.26
CA LEU A 558 -4.96 12.83 2.38
C LEU A 558 -6.28 13.23 3.05
N VAL A 559 -6.41 14.52 3.37
CA VAL A 559 -7.54 15.07 4.11
C VAL A 559 -8.39 15.94 3.18
N GLY A 560 -9.70 15.68 3.15
CA GLY A 560 -10.66 16.47 2.37
C GLY A 560 -10.65 16.20 0.87
N GLY A 561 -10.14 15.06 0.40
CA GLY A 561 -10.16 14.65 -1.00
C GLY A 561 -9.52 13.28 -1.23
N GLY A 562 -9.30 12.90 -2.48
CA GLY A 562 -8.86 11.55 -2.83
C GLY A 562 -8.01 11.45 -4.09
N LEU A 563 -7.84 10.22 -4.59
CA LEU A 563 -7.06 9.90 -5.80
C LEU A 563 -7.97 9.32 -6.89
N PHE A 564 -7.74 9.74 -8.14
CA PHE A 564 -8.48 9.26 -9.30
C PHE A 564 -7.55 8.60 -10.33
N VAL A 565 -7.69 7.28 -10.47
CA VAL A 565 -6.97 6.41 -11.40
C VAL A 565 -7.89 6.11 -12.59
N ASP A 566 -7.76 6.85 -13.69
CA ASP A 566 -8.68 6.81 -14.84
C ASP A 566 -7.96 6.43 -16.13
N ARG A 567 -8.31 5.27 -16.71
CA ARG A 567 -7.75 4.74 -17.96
C ARG A 567 -6.23 4.67 -17.97
N VAL A 568 -5.66 4.15 -16.90
CA VAL A 568 -4.22 3.91 -16.76
C VAL A 568 -3.99 2.52 -16.20
N ASP A 569 -2.73 2.12 -16.14
CA ASP A 569 -2.32 0.84 -15.59
C ASP A 569 -1.09 0.98 -14.70
N ASN A 570 -0.79 -0.10 -13.97
CA ASN A 570 0.41 -0.22 -13.15
C ASN A 570 0.50 0.82 -12.02
N VAL A 571 -0.46 0.81 -11.10
CA VAL A 571 -0.55 1.76 -9.97
C VAL A 571 -0.59 1.06 -8.62
N ILE A 572 0.28 1.46 -7.69
CA ILE A 572 0.30 1.04 -6.29
C ILE A 572 -0.05 2.23 -5.40
N ILE A 573 -1.00 2.08 -4.48
CA ILE A 573 -1.36 3.07 -3.47
C ILE A 573 -1.33 2.41 -2.09
N ARG A 574 -0.47 2.86 -1.18
CA ARG A 574 -0.26 2.18 0.10
C ARG A 574 0.10 3.04 1.29
N ASN A 575 -0.24 2.57 2.49
CA ASN A 575 0.08 3.22 3.77
C ASN A 575 -0.38 4.69 3.87
N LEU A 576 -1.60 4.99 3.38
CA LEU A 576 -2.21 6.32 3.46
C LEU A 576 -3.55 6.29 4.19
N VAL A 577 -3.81 7.32 4.99
CA VAL A 577 -5.14 7.60 5.55
C VAL A 577 -5.88 8.56 4.63
N PHE A 578 -7.06 8.18 4.14
CA PHE A 578 -7.99 9.02 3.38
C PHE A 578 -9.16 9.40 4.27
N ARG A 579 -9.32 10.69 4.56
CA ARG A 579 -10.38 11.12 5.47
C ARG A 579 -10.98 12.50 5.23
N ASP A 580 -12.16 12.69 5.79
CA ASP A 580 -12.79 13.99 6.04
C ASP A 580 -13.15 14.81 4.79
N SER A 581 -13.61 14.11 3.74
CA SER A 581 -14.30 14.70 2.57
C SER A 581 -15.83 14.56 2.63
N TYR A 582 -16.37 14.05 3.75
CA TYR A 582 -17.81 13.93 3.97
C TYR A 582 -18.52 15.28 3.82
N ILE A 583 -19.64 15.27 3.08
CA ILE A 583 -20.48 16.45 2.89
C ILE A 583 -21.54 16.47 4.01
N PRO A 584 -21.54 17.50 4.88
CA PRO A 584 -22.51 17.59 5.96
C PRO A 584 -23.96 17.48 5.48
N GLY A 585 -24.72 16.59 6.12
CA GLY A 585 -26.14 16.35 5.84
C GLY A 585 -26.42 15.50 4.60
N ASP A 586 -25.41 15.02 3.88
CA ASP A 586 -25.57 14.13 2.71
C ASP A 586 -25.15 12.69 3.03
N TRP A 587 -25.71 12.12 4.10
CA TRP A 587 -25.40 10.74 4.51
C TRP A 587 -25.67 9.72 3.40
N ASP A 588 -26.74 9.90 2.62
CA ASP A 588 -27.07 9.05 1.48
C ASP A 588 -26.06 9.14 0.33
N GLY A 589 -25.18 10.15 0.32
CA GLY A 589 -24.22 10.43 -0.75
C GLY A 589 -24.90 10.51 -2.10
N LYS A 590 -25.92 11.38 -2.22
CA LYS A 590 -26.75 11.50 -3.44
C LYS A 590 -26.79 12.90 -4.00
N ARG A 591 -26.08 13.86 -3.41
CA ARG A 591 -25.98 15.17 -4.03
C ARG A 591 -25.25 15.08 -5.38
N PRO A 592 -25.68 15.86 -6.40
CA PRO A 592 -25.03 15.85 -7.71
C PRO A 592 -23.56 16.27 -7.71
N ASP A 593 -23.13 17.02 -6.69
CA ASP A 593 -21.75 17.46 -6.47
C ASP A 593 -20.95 16.51 -5.56
N ASN A 594 -21.53 15.38 -5.14
CA ASN A 594 -20.89 14.41 -4.27
C ASN A 594 -20.42 13.18 -5.06
N ASP A 595 -19.16 13.25 -5.51
CA ASP A 595 -18.41 12.14 -6.07
C ASP A 595 -17.00 12.29 -5.48
N ASN A 596 -16.89 12.35 -4.14
CA ASN A 596 -15.64 12.61 -3.41
C ASN A 596 -15.17 11.33 -2.70
N ASP A 597 -14.82 10.30 -3.47
CA ASP A 597 -14.32 9.04 -2.93
C ASP A 597 -12.88 9.19 -2.40
N GLY A 598 -12.43 8.25 -1.58
CA GLY A 598 -11.02 8.21 -1.16
C GLY A 598 -10.12 7.80 -2.33
N ILE A 599 -10.47 6.69 -2.98
CA ILE A 599 -9.86 6.27 -4.25
C ILE A 599 -10.96 5.88 -5.23
N ARG A 600 -10.80 6.36 -6.47
CA ARG A 600 -11.64 5.95 -7.60
C ARG A 600 -10.77 5.36 -8.69
N VAL A 601 -11.18 4.20 -9.20
CA VAL A 601 -10.50 3.47 -10.28
C VAL A 601 -11.48 3.24 -11.42
N ASP A 602 -11.31 3.95 -12.55
CA ASP A 602 -12.21 3.89 -13.70
C ASP A 602 -11.49 3.35 -14.94
N THR A 603 -11.94 2.20 -15.48
CA THR A 603 -11.40 1.60 -16.72
C THR A 603 -9.87 1.46 -16.70
N SER A 604 -9.31 1.06 -15.55
CA SER A 604 -7.87 0.95 -15.30
C SER A 604 -7.48 -0.50 -15.00
N SER A 605 -6.21 -0.87 -15.21
CA SER A 605 -5.73 -2.24 -14.93
C SER A 605 -4.51 -2.28 -14.02
N HIS A 606 -4.22 -3.42 -13.40
CA HIS A 606 -3.01 -3.59 -12.57
C HIS A 606 -2.91 -2.52 -11.49
N VAL A 607 -3.93 -2.49 -10.61
CA VAL A 607 -4.04 -1.51 -9.52
C VAL A 607 -4.04 -2.23 -8.17
N TRP A 608 -3.08 -1.86 -7.31
CA TRP A 608 -2.93 -2.44 -5.98
C TRP A 608 -3.13 -1.37 -4.89
N ILE A 609 -4.17 -1.54 -4.08
CA ILE A 609 -4.53 -0.65 -2.97
C ILE A 609 -4.29 -1.43 -1.67
N ASP A 610 -3.23 -1.09 -0.93
CA ASP A 610 -2.70 -1.93 0.15
C ASP A 610 -2.41 -1.15 1.44
N HIS A 611 -2.81 -1.66 2.60
CA HIS A 611 -2.52 -1.03 3.90
C HIS A 611 -2.94 0.44 4.01
N ASN A 612 -4.08 0.81 3.42
CA ASN A 612 -4.64 2.15 3.55
C ASN A 612 -5.80 2.15 4.56
N GLU A 613 -6.15 3.33 5.04
CA GLU A 613 -7.31 3.54 5.90
C GLU A 613 -8.24 4.58 5.28
N PHE A 614 -9.54 4.32 5.31
CA PHE A 614 -10.56 5.18 4.71
C PHE A 614 -11.66 5.47 5.73
N ALA A 615 -11.93 6.75 5.99
CA ALA A 615 -12.95 7.16 6.96
C ALA A 615 -13.63 8.48 6.59
N ARG A 616 -14.95 8.59 6.79
CA ARG A 616 -15.69 9.87 6.72
C ARG A 616 -15.48 10.63 5.40
N LEU A 617 -15.67 9.93 4.29
CA LEU A 617 -15.55 10.47 2.93
C LEU A 617 -16.92 10.85 2.34
N GLY A 618 -16.96 11.37 1.11
CA GLY A 618 -18.14 11.97 0.49
C GLY A 618 -19.23 10.98 0.05
N ASP A 619 -18.98 10.20 -1.01
CA ASP A 619 -19.93 9.20 -1.55
C ASP A 619 -19.58 7.78 -1.09
N GLY A 620 -18.47 7.22 -1.59
CA GLY A 620 -17.91 5.93 -1.16
C GLY A 620 -16.49 6.07 -0.60
N LEU A 621 -16.01 5.04 0.10
CA LEU A 621 -14.60 4.99 0.52
C LEU A 621 -13.70 4.67 -0.68
N VAL A 622 -14.01 3.58 -1.40
CA VAL A 622 -13.31 3.17 -2.62
C VAL A 622 -14.29 2.69 -3.69
N ASP A 623 -14.12 3.19 -4.90
CA ASP A 623 -14.96 2.84 -6.04
C ASP A 623 -14.10 2.29 -7.19
N VAL A 624 -14.32 1.02 -7.56
CA VAL A 624 -13.67 0.33 -8.69
C VAL A 624 -14.69 0.18 -9.82
N ARG A 625 -14.74 1.16 -10.71
CA ARG A 625 -15.87 1.33 -11.62
C ARG A 625 -15.53 0.97 -13.06
N LYS A 626 -16.59 0.80 -13.84
CA LYS A 626 -16.57 0.51 -15.27
C LYS A 626 -15.84 -0.80 -15.56
N ASP A 627 -14.85 -0.76 -16.43
CA ASP A 627 -14.23 -1.94 -17.03
C ASP A 627 -12.82 -2.19 -16.46
N SER A 628 -12.60 -1.83 -15.18
CA SER A 628 -11.30 -2.00 -14.52
C SER A 628 -10.99 -3.47 -14.24
N THR A 629 -9.75 -3.92 -14.46
CA THR A 629 -9.31 -5.33 -14.33
C THR A 629 -8.02 -5.43 -13.52
N ALA A 630 -7.64 -6.64 -13.09
CA ALA A 630 -6.40 -6.86 -12.34
C ALA A 630 -6.27 -5.94 -11.10
N VAL A 631 -7.34 -5.84 -10.30
CA VAL A 631 -7.39 -4.95 -9.12
C VAL A 631 -7.32 -5.77 -7.82
N THR A 632 -6.49 -5.34 -6.87
CA THR A 632 -6.46 -5.92 -5.52
C THR A 632 -6.59 -4.83 -4.46
N LEU A 633 -7.52 -5.04 -3.52
CA LEU A 633 -7.63 -4.29 -2.26
C LEU A 633 -7.20 -5.22 -1.13
N SER A 634 -6.05 -4.97 -0.51
CA SER A 634 -5.50 -5.82 0.55
C SER A 634 -5.16 -5.06 1.82
N TRP A 635 -5.40 -5.69 2.97
CA TRP A 635 -4.98 -5.15 4.27
C TRP A 635 -5.45 -3.71 4.54
N ASN A 636 -6.58 -3.27 3.98
CA ASN A 636 -7.08 -1.92 4.22
C ASN A 636 -8.11 -1.87 5.36
N VAL A 637 -8.28 -0.71 5.97
CA VAL A 637 -9.35 -0.41 6.93
C VAL A 637 -10.37 0.52 6.27
N PHE A 638 -11.65 0.13 6.33
CA PHE A 638 -12.79 0.87 5.82
C PHE A 638 -13.74 1.14 6.98
N ARG A 639 -13.91 2.40 7.39
CA ARG A 639 -14.69 2.70 8.59
C ARG A 639 -15.53 3.96 8.55
N ASP A 640 -16.49 4.01 9.47
CA ASP A 640 -17.24 5.22 9.83
C ASP A 640 -17.90 5.93 8.64
N HIS A 641 -18.60 5.16 7.80
CA HIS A 641 -19.23 5.69 6.60
C HIS A 641 -20.47 4.91 6.16
N ASN A 642 -21.35 5.55 5.38
CA ASN A 642 -22.53 4.89 4.83
C ASN A 642 -22.12 3.82 3.80
N LYS A 643 -21.20 4.13 2.89
CA LYS A 643 -20.82 3.27 1.77
C LYS A 643 -19.32 2.97 1.76
N ALA A 644 -18.94 1.69 1.83
CA ALA A 644 -17.52 1.34 1.77
C ALA A 644 -16.99 1.20 0.33
N ILE A 645 -17.33 0.09 -0.34
CA ILE A 645 -16.70 -0.35 -1.60
C ILE A 645 -17.76 -0.60 -2.68
N GLY A 646 -17.72 0.19 -3.75
CA GLY A 646 -18.51 -0.01 -4.97
C GLY A 646 -17.69 -0.61 -6.11
N VAL A 647 -18.23 -1.63 -6.81
CA VAL A 647 -17.58 -2.25 -7.96
C VAL A 647 -18.53 -2.38 -9.15
N GLY A 648 -18.02 -2.14 -10.37
CA GLY A 648 -18.73 -2.31 -11.65
C GLY A 648 -19.34 -1.01 -12.19
N TRP A 649 -20.62 -1.01 -12.60
CA TRP A 649 -21.39 0.16 -13.13
C TRP A 649 -21.54 0.23 -14.66
N THR A 650 -20.88 -0.64 -15.43
CA THR A 650 -21.19 -0.89 -16.85
C THR A 650 -21.94 -2.20 -17.02
N SER A 651 -22.47 -2.46 -18.22
CA SER A 651 -23.04 -3.77 -18.59
C SER A 651 -21.98 -4.81 -18.97
N ASN A 652 -20.71 -4.42 -19.04
CA ASN A 652 -19.62 -5.30 -19.45
C ASN A 652 -19.22 -6.20 -18.28
N VAL A 653 -18.95 -7.47 -18.57
CA VAL A 653 -18.55 -8.46 -17.55
C VAL A 653 -17.07 -8.78 -17.71
N VAL A 654 -16.22 -7.80 -17.38
CA VAL A 654 -14.76 -7.89 -17.60
C VAL A 654 -13.95 -7.72 -16.33
N THR A 655 -14.47 -7.02 -15.32
CA THR A 655 -13.73 -6.72 -14.10
C THR A 655 -13.26 -7.97 -13.37
N THR A 656 -12.01 -7.95 -12.94
CA THR A 656 -11.40 -8.94 -12.05
C THR A 656 -10.87 -8.23 -10.82
N ILE A 657 -11.25 -8.73 -9.63
CA ILE A 657 -10.95 -8.04 -8.38
C ILE A 657 -10.71 -9.01 -7.22
N THR A 658 -9.70 -8.72 -6.40
CA THR A 658 -9.44 -9.40 -5.14
C THR A 658 -9.66 -8.45 -3.97
N LEU A 659 -10.38 -8.90 -2.94
CA LEU A 659 -10.41 -8.23 -1.64
C LEU A 659 -9.90 -9.22 -0.60
N HIS A 660 -8.78 -8.93 0.05
CA HIS A 660 -8.31 -9.81 1.13
C HIS A 660 -7.77 -9.09 2.35
N HIS A 661 -7.95 -9.70 3.53
CA HIS A 661 -7.43 -9.17 4.77
C HIS A 661 -7.87 -7.73 5.10
N ASN A 662 -8.99 -7.26 4.54
CA ASN A 662 -9.51 -5.93 4.83
C ASN A 662 -10.40 -5.95 6.08
N TRP A 663 -10.34 -4.87 6.86
CA TRP A 663 -11.27 -4.61 7.95
C TRP A 663 -12.34 -3.63 7.50
N ILE A 664 -13.61 -4.03 7.49
CA ILE A 664 -14.74 -3.13 7.22
C ILE A 664 -15.55 -3.00 8.51
N THR A 665 -15.58 -1.82 9.12
CA THR A 665 -16.16 -1.63 10.46
C THR A 665 -17.00 -0.36 10.59
N ASN A 666 -18.11 -0.44 11.33
CA ASN A 666 -19.04 0.68 11.53
C ASN A 666 -19.48 1.33 10.19
N THR A 667 -20.00 0.49 9.30
CA THR A 667 -20.51 0.92 7.98
C THR A 667 -21.93 0.46 7.75
N TYR A 668 -22.68 1.17 6.91
CA TYR A 668 -24.08 0.81 6.67
C TYR A 668 -24.24 -0.17 5.50
N GLN A 669 -23.65 0.13 4.33
CA GLN A 669 -23.86 -0.63 3.09
C GLN A 669 -22.65 -0.63 2.15
N ARG A 670 -22.74 -1.42 1.07
CA ARG A 670 -21.69 -1.60 0.05
C ARG A 670 -20.39 -2.14 0.65
N ASN A 671 -20.42 -3.29 1.32
CA ASN A 671 -19.26 -3.82 2.05
C ASN A 671 -18.70 -5.17 1.51
N ALA A 672 -18.58 -5.47 0.23
CA ALA A 672 -18.64 -4.62 -0.96
C ALA A 672 -19.91 -4.86 -1.80
N SER A 673 -20.26 -3.91 -2.67
CA SER A 673 -21.30 -4.10 -3.70
C SER A 673 -20.68 -4.38 -5.07
N ILE A 674 -20.82 -5.62 -5.58
CA ILE A 674 -20.02 -6.11 -6.71
C ILE A 674 -20.86 -6.48 -7.93
N ASP A 675 -20.69 -5.74 -9.03
CA ASP A 675 -21.54 -5.80 -10.23
C ASP A 675 -20.82 -6.11 -11.50
N ASN A 676 -21.41 -7.00 -12.30
CA ASN A 676 -20.89 -7.41 -13.59
C ASN A 676 -19.38 -7.72 -13.54
N VAL A 677 -18.94 -8.43 -12.50
CA VAL A 677 -17.55 -8.85 -12.32
C VAL A 677 -17.33 -10.24 -12.91
N ALA A 678 -16.35 -10.36 -13.80
CA ALA A 678 -15.98 -11.63 -14.43
C ALA A 678 -15.46 -12.66 -13.42
N ALA A 679 -14.64 -12.20 -12.47
CA ALA A 679 -14.14 -12.99 -11.36
C ALA A 679 -13.80 -12.09 -10.15
N GLY A 680 -14.56 -12.24 -9.06
CA GLY A 680 -14.29 -11.55 -7.79
C GLY A 680 -13.94 -12.54 -6.69
N HIS A 681 -12.76 -12.40 -6.09
CA HIS A 681 -12.30 -13.28 -5.00
C HIS A 681 -12.14 -12.49 -3.70
N LEU A 682 -12.95 -12.83 -2.70
CA LEU A 682 -12.98 -12.18 -1.41
C LEU A 682 -12.59 -13.18 -0.34
N TYR A 683 -11.44 -13.01 0.30
CA TYR A 683 -10.99 -13.96 1.31
C TYR A 683 -10.33 -13.33 2.54
N ASN A 684 -10.44 -13.99 3.69
CA ASN A 684 -9.89 -13.50 4.97
C ASN A 684 -10.23 -12.04 5.32
N ASN A 685 -11.38 -11.51 4.87
CA ASN A 685 -11.82 -10.18 5.27
C ASN A 685 -12.53 -10.24 6.63
N TYR A 686 -12.41 -9.19 7.45
CA TYR A 686 -13.17 -9.04 8.68
C TYR A 686 -14.17 -7.90 8.52
N LEU A 687 -15.45 -8.22 8.60
CA LEU A 687 -16.53 -7.26 8.58
C LEU A 687 -17.19 -7.25 9.95
N ASP A 688 -17.27 -6.08 10.58
CA ASP A 688 -17.87 -5.91 11.90
C ASP A 688 -18.79 -4.69 11.93
N GLY A 689 -19.89 -4.77 12.67
CA GLY A 689 -20.80 -3.63 12.82
C GLY A 689 -21.40 -3.12 11.50
N ILE A 690 -22.09 -4.01 10.77
CA ILE A 690 -22.65 -3.72 9.44
C ILE A 690 -24.17 -3.50 9.49
N GLY A 691 -24.61 -2.28 9.13
CA GLY A 691 -25.99 -1.83 9.36
C GLY A 691 -27.06 -2.33 8.39
N GLN A 692 -26.70 -2.68 7.14
CA GLN A 692 -27.65 -3.12 6.11
C GLN A 692 -27.25 -4.43 5.44
N TYR A 693 -26.08 -4.49 4.78
CA TYR A 693 -25.56 -5.70 4.16
C TYR A 693 -24.03 -5.71 4.12
N GLY A 694 -23.46 -6.91 4.21
CA GLY A 694 -22.02 -7.16 4.06
C GLY A 694 -21.60 -7.19 2.58
N THR A 695 -21.36 -8.39 2.06
CA THR A 695 -20.98 -8.59 0.65
C THR A 695 -22.20 -8.83 -0.23
N MET A 696 -22.26 -8.16 -1.39
CA MET A 696 -23.33 -8.35 -2.37
C MET A 696 -22.78 -8.69 -3.77
N SER A 697 -23.24 -9.82 -4.32
CA SER A 697 -23.12 -10.15 -5.75
C SER A 697 -24.34 -9.63 -6.51
N ARG A 698 -24.14 -8.78 -7.53
CA ARG A 698 -25.19 -8.22 -8.39
C ARG A 698 -24.83 -8.32 -9.88
N GLY A 699 -25.82 -8.13 -10.74
CA GLY A 699 -25.67 -8.28 -12.19
C GLY A 699 -25.27 -9.70 -12.59
N ALA A 700 -24.34 -9.82 -13.53
CA ALA A 700 -23.77 -11.10 -13.99
C ALA A 700 -22.47 -11.49 -13.25
N SER A 701 -22.24 -10.94 -12.05
CA SER A 701 -21.02 -11.20 -11.25
C SER A 701 -20.83 -12.67 -10.90
N ARG A 702 -19.56 -13.12 -10.89
CA ARG A 702 -19.15 -14.42 -10.36
C ARG A 702 -18.18 -14.20 -9.21
N LEU A 703 -18.57 -14.59 -7.99
CA LEU A 703 -17.76 -14.40 -6.78
C LEU A 703 -17.37 -15.71 -6.10
N VAL A 704 -16.22 -15.72 -5.44
CA VAL A 704 -15.84 -16.66 -4.38
C VAL A 704 -15.62 -15.84 -3.11
N VAL A 705 -16.34 -16.16 -2.04
CA VAL A 705 -16.21 -15.54 -0.73
C VAL A 705 -15.77 -16.63 0.26
N GLU A 706 -14.54 -16.57 0.74
CA GLU A 706 -14.00 -17.62 1.58
C GLU A 706 -13.22 -17.19 2.82
N ASN A 707 -13.24 -18.02 3.86
CA ASN A 707 -12.51 -17.83 5.11
C ASN A 707 -12.60 -16.41 5.70
N SER A 708 -13.70 -15.71 5.47
CA SER A 708 -13.94 -14.34 5.94
C SER A 708 -14.83 -14.37 7.19
N VAL A 709 -14.69 -13.36 8.04
CA VAL A 709 -15.44 -13.23 9.29
C VAL A 709 -16.45 -12.09 9.16
N TYR A 710 -17.70 -12.39 9.48
CA TYR A 710 -18.77 -11.42 9.62
C TYR A 710 -19.22 -11.41 11.08
N ALA A 711 -18.96 -10.32 11.78
CA ALA A 711 -19.41 -10.05 13.14
C ALA A 711 -20.45 -8.92 13.13
N ASN A 712 -21.47 -9.00 13.99
CA ASN A 712 -22.44 -7.92 14.23
C ASN A 712 -22.98 -7.29 12.91
N ALA A 713 -23.43 -8.13 11.99
CA ALA A 713 -23.74 -7.74 10.61
C ALA A 713 -25.15 -8.15 10.20
N GLU A 714 -25.84 -7.23 9.53
CA GLU A 714 -27.09 -7.49 8.81
C GLU A 714 -26.81 -7.98 7.40
N ASP A 715 -27.65 -8.88 6.89
CA ASP A 715 -27.54 -9.51 5.57
C ASP A 715 -26.08 -9.71 5.11
N PRO A 716 -25.27 -10.50 5.84
CA PRO A 716 -23.83 -10.55 5.64
C PRO A 716 -23.42 -10.98 4.22
N ILE A 717 -24.21 -11.83 3.54
CA ILE A 717 -23.95 -12.22 2.15
C ILE A 717 -25.27 -12.21 1.35
N VAL A 718 -25.29 -11.42 0.28
CA VAL A 718 -26.46 -11.21 -0.59
C VAL A 718 -26.15 -11.54 -2.04
N VAL A 719 -27.06 -12.27 -2.69
CA VAL A 719 -27.10 -12.46 -4.15
C VAL A 719 -28.36 -11.78 -4.68
N LYS A 720 -28.17 -10.71 -5.45
CA LYS A 720 -29.27 -9.83 -5.86
C LYS A 720 -30.01 -10.32 -7.10
N ASP A 721 -29.29 -10.56 -8.19
CA ASP A 721 -29.89 -10.76 -9.51
C ASP A 721 -29.83 -12.24 -9.95
N PRO A 722 -30.74 -12.74 -10.81
CA PRO A 722 -30.78 -14.16 -11.20
C PRO A 722 -29.48 -14.67 -11.86
N ALA A 723 -28.75 -13.79 -12.54
CA ALA A 723 -27.49 -14.10 -13.20
C ALA A 723 -26.30 -14.07 -12.24
N SER A 724 -26.44 -13.44 -11.06
CA SER A 724 -25.38 -13.32 -10.07
C SER A 724 -25.03 -14.70 -9.49
N LYS A 725 -23.74 -14.96 -9.37
CA LYS A 725 -23.20 -16.19 -8.79
C LYS A 725 -22.25 -15.86 -7.64
N LEU A 726 -22.33 -16.63 -6.58
CA LEU A 726 -21.50 -16.51 -5.39
C LEU A 726 -21.27 -17.89 -4.78
N HIS A 727 -20.00 -18.25 -4.55
CA HIS A 727 -19.60 -19.43 -3.80
C HIS A 727 -19.13 -19.00 -2.40
N SER A 728 -19.93 -19.28 -1.37
CA SER A 728 -19.58 -18.99 0.03
C SER A 728 -19.03 -20.25 0.70
N ARG A 729 -17.79 -20.23 1.20
CA ARG A 729 -17.15 -21.39 1.87
C ARG A 729 -16.23 -20.96 3.02
N GLY A 730 -16.13 -21.75 4.08
CA GLY A 730 -15.18 -21.48 5.17
C GLY A 730 -15.40 -20.20 6.00
N ASN A 731 -16.48 -19.43 5.74
CA ASN A 731 -16.76 -18.17 6.41
C ASN A 731 -17.31 -18.36 7.84
N ARG A 732 -17.02 -17.41 8.74
CA ARG A 732 -17.52 -17.38 10.12
C ARG A 732 -18.54 -16.25 10.31
N PHE A 733 -19.63 -16.55 11.00
CA PHE A 733 -20.72 -15.59 11.27
C PHE A 733 -21.00 -15.53 12.76
N THR A 734 -20.76 -14.38 13.39
CA THR A 734 -20.96 -14.15 14.83
C THR A 734 -21.91 -12.97 15.03
N GLY A 735 -23.01 -13.15 15.76
CA GLY A 735 -23.95 -12.03 15.99
C GLY A 735 -24.57 -11.44 14.71
N THR A 736 -24.71 -12.22 13.64
CA THR A 736 -25.28 -11.76 12.36
C THR A 736 -26.72 -12.19 12.16
N HIS A 737 -27.47 -11.41 11.39
CA HIS A 737 -28.87 -11.63 11.05
C HIS A 737 -29.11 -11.54 9.53
N GLY A 738 -30.25 -12.05 9.06
CA GLY A 738 -30.62 -11.95 7.64
C GLY A 738 -29.92 -12.95 6.71
N ARG A 739 -29.65 -12.53 5.47
CA ARG A 739 -29.24 -13.37 4.35
C ARG A 739 -27.78 -13.85 4.42
N ARG A 740 -27.56 -15.12 4.04
CA ARG A 740 -26.24 -15.79 3.94
C ARG A 740 -26.20 -16.60 2.65
N ASP A 741 -26.38 -15.92 1.53
CA ASP A 741 -26.63 -16.57 0.26
C ASP A 741 -25.43 -17.36 -0.26
N ASN A 742 -25.70 -18.44 -1.01
CA ASN A 742 -24.71 -19.26 -1.70
C ASN A 742 -25.36 -19.92 -2.92
N THR A 743 -24.86 -19.65 -4.13
CA THR A 743 -25.38 -20.25 -5.36
C THR A 743 -24.58 -21.48 -5.81
N GLY A 744 -23.56 -21.87 -5.06
CA GLY A 744 -22.64 -22.96 -5.40
C GLY A 744 -21.37 -22.48 -6.13
N PRO A 745 -20.50 -23.41 -6.55
CA PRO A 745 -19.20 -23.11 -7.15
C PRO A 745 -19.30 -22.19 -8.38
N THR A 746 -18.37 -21.24 -8.48
CA THR A 746 -18.35 -20.24 -9.55
C THR A 746 -17.11 -20.38 -10.44
N PHE A 747 -15.93 -20.15 -9.88
CA PHE A 747 -14.62 -20.36 -10.50
C PHE A 747 -13.61 -20.73 -9.40
N ASP A 748 -12.40 -21.13 -9.81
CA ASP A 748 -11.30 -21.42 -8.87
C ASP A 748 -10.30 -20.25 -8.87
N PRO A 749 -10.15 -19.49 -7.77
CA PRO A 749 -9.21 -18.38 -7.71
C PRO A 749 -7.74 -18.82 -7.90
N ALA A 750 -7.39 -20.04 -7.47
CA ALA A 750 -6.03 -20.57 -7.59
C ALA A 750 -5.59 -20.78 -9.05
N SER A 751 -6.53 -20.75 -10.00
CA SER A 751 -6.23 -20.78 -11.43
C SER A 751 -5.68 -19.45 -11.98
N PHE A 752 -5.80 -18.36 -11.23
CA PHE A 752 -5.34 -17.03 -11.64
C PHE A 752 -4.05 -16.61 -10.93
N TYR A 753 -3.93 -16.87 -9.64
CA TYR A 753 -2.78 -16.51 -8.83
C TYR A 753 -2.66 -17.43 -7.61
N ALA A 754 -1.46 -17.52 -7.03
CA ALA A 754 -1.21 -18.29 -5.81
C ALA A 754 -1.72 -17.51 -4.58
N TYR A 755 -2.36 -18.23 -3.65
CA TYR A 755 -2.77 -17.73 -2.33
C TYR A 755 -2.95 -18.91 -1.37
N ASN A 756 -2.89 -18.66 -0.08
CA ASN A 756 -3.25 -19.60 0.98
C ASN A 756 -4.15 -18.90 1.99
N ALA A 757 -5.45 -19.20 1.98
CA ALA A 757 -6.38 -18.60 2.93
C ALA A 757 -6.00 -18.97 4.38
N ASP A 758 -5.89 -17.94 5.23
CA ASP A 758 -5.67 -18.10 6.67
C ASP A 758 -6.84 -18.86 7.33
N PRO A 759 -6.57 -19.62 8.42
CA PRO A 759 -7.62 -20.26 9.21
C PRO A 759 -8.62 -19.23 9.73
N VAL A 760 -9.91 -19.43 9.45
CA VAL A 760 -10.96 -18.43 9.72
C VAL A 760 -11.04 -17.97 11.19
N ASP A 761 -10.68 -18.83 12.14
CA ASP A 761 -10.69 -18.49 13.57
C ASP A 761 -9.62 -17.47 13.97
N GLY A 762 -8.54 -17.34 13.21
CA GLY A 762 -7.48 -16.35 13.44
C GLY A 762 -7.67 -15.02 12.70
N VAL A 763 -8.56 -14.98 11.70
CA VAL A 763 -8.68 -13.86 10.76
C VAL A 763 -9.02 -12.54 11.44
N ALA A 764 -9.98 -12.51 12.36
CA ALA A 764 -10.34 -11.27 13.05
C ALA A 764 -9.16 -10.68 13.82
N GLY A 765 -8.40 -11.51 14.54
CA GLY A 765 -7.21 -11.08 15.29
C GLY A 765 -6.09 -10.60 14.37
N LEU A 766 -5.84 -11.32 13.28
CA LEU A 766 -4.83 -10.95 12.27
C LEU A 766 -5.16 -9.61 11.60
N VAL A 767 -6.39 -9.46 11.11
CA VAL A 767 -6.83 -8.25 10.41
C VAL A 767 -6.83 -7.04 11.33
N MET A 768 -7.35 -7.15 12.56
CA MET A 768 -7.31 -6.03 13.51
C MET A 768 -5.89 -5.62 13.91
N ALA A 769 -4.92 -6.55 13.92
CA ALA A 769 -3.54 -6.26 14.31
C ALA A 769 -2.70 -5.64 13.19
N HIS A 770 -3.11 -5.79 11.93
CA HIS A 770 -2.22 -5.58 10.79
C HIS A 770 -2.84 -4.84 9.60
N ALA A 771 -4.16 -4.79 9.46
CA ALA A 771 -4.78 -4.00 8.41
C ALA A 771 -4.72 -2.50 8.72
N GLY A 772 -4.68 -1.70 7.68
CA GLY A 772 -4.58 -0.25 7.74
C GLY A 772 -3.14 0.22 7.66
N THR A 773 -2.96 1.51 7.95
CA THR A 773 -1.64 2.14 7.88
C THR A 773 -0.80 1.78 9.11
N MET A 774 0.48 2.13 9.08
CA MET A 774 1.31 2.13 10.28
C MET A 774 0.99 3.28 11.25
N ALA A 775 -0.07 4.05 11.01
CA ALA A 775 -0.47 5.16 11.84
C ALA A 775 -0.78 4.74 13.28
N THR A 776 -0.67 5.70 14.19
CA THR A 776 -1.25 5.54 15.51
C THR A 776 -2.77 5.60 15.39
N ASP A 777 -3.45 4.79 16.19
CA ASP A 777 -4.91 4.87 16.34
C ASP A 777 -5.37 6.31 16.52
N GLU A 778 -6.54 6.62 15.97
CA GLU A 778 -7.23 7.89 16.18
C GLU A 778 -7.35 8.17 17.69
N VAL A 779 -6.73 9.26 18.16
CA VAL A 779 -6.84 9.67 19.57
C VAL A 779 -8.20 10.33 19.77
N VAL A 780 -9.12 9.59 20.37
CA VAL A 780 -10.47 10.06 20.70
C VAL A 780 -10.45 10.63 22.11
N GLY A 781 -10.79 11.93 22.26
CA GLY A 781 -10.92 12.54 23.58
C GLY A 781 -12.19 12.10 24.32
N ASP A 782 -12.40 12.62 25.53
CA ASP A 782 -13.62 12.36 26.31
C ASP A 782 -14.90 12.88 25.60
N GLN A 783 -14.74 13.77 24.61
CA GLN A 783 -15.81 14.33 23.82
C GLN A 783 -15.46 14.33 22.32
N VAL A 784 -16.47 14.06 21.48
CA VAL A 784 -16.43 14.20 20.02
C VAL A 784 -17.60 15.09 19.61
N ARG A 785 -17.33 16.27 19.07
CA ARG A 785 -18.35 17.24 18.67
C ARG A 785 -18.80 17.00 17.23
N VAL A 786 -20.12 16.97 17.01
CA VAL A 786 -20.74 16.74 15.70
C VAL A 786 -21.46 17.99 15.24
N ALA A 787 -21.06 18.58 14.11
CA ALA A 787 -21.70 19.79 13.59
C ALA A 787 -21.83 19.81 12.06
N LEU A 788 -23.01 20.20 11.56
CA LEU A 788 -23.30 20.25 10.12
C LEU A 788 -22.68 21.48 9.41
N ASP A 789 -22.21 22.48 10.16
CA ASP A 789 -21.59 23.70 9.61
C ASP A 789 -20.07 23.56 9.39
N GLY A 790 -19.51 22.37 9.65
CA GLY A 790 -18.08 22.09 9.53
C GLY A 790 -17.24 22.48 10.75
N SER A 791 -17.86 22.96 11.83
CA SER A 791 -17.15 23.33 13.08
C SER A 791 -16.95 22.18 14.08
N GLY A 792 -17.41 20.97 13.75
CA GLY A 792 -17.29 19.78 14.59
C GLY A 792 -16.05 18.95 14.24
N ASP A 793 -15.68 18.02 15.12
CA ASP A 793 -14.67 16.99 14.85
C ASP A 793 -15.13 16.05 13.73
N THR A 794 -16.45 15.89 13.59
CA THR A 794 -17.11 15.23 12.46
C THR A 794 -18.43 15.93 12.14
N ALA A 795 -19.02 15.65 10.98
CA ALA A 795 -20.35 16.11 10.59
C ALA A 795 -21.39 14.97 10.54
N SER A 796 -21.01 13.75 10.95
CA SER A 796 -21.91 12.59 11.03
C SER A 796 -21.97 12.01 12.45
N ILE A 797 -23.18 11.79 12.96
CA ILE A 797 -23.39 11.14 14.26
C ILE A 797 -22.93 9.67 14.19
N SER A 798 -23.20 8.98 13.08
CA SER A 798 -22.76 7.59 12.89
C SER A 798 -21.24 7.45 12.92
N ALA A 799 -20.52 8.41 12.35
CA ALA A 799 -19.07 8.44 12.40
C ALA A 799 -18.53 8.72 13.80
N ALA A 800 -19.16 9.65 14.53
CA ALA A 800 -18.78 9.97 15.92
C ALA A 800 -18.96 8.77 16.86
N VAL A 801 -20.05 8.01 16.68
CA VAL A 801 -20.30 6.77 17.42
C VAL A 801 -19.21 5.73 17.15
N GLY A 802 -18.76 5.60 15.90
CA GLY A 802 -17.66 4.70 15.57
C GLY A 802 -16.34 5.07 16.25
N ALA A 803 -16.00 6.36 16.25
CA ALA A 803 -14.84 6.86 16.98
C ALA A 803 -14.98 6.57 18.49
N ALA A 804 -16.13 6.89 19.07
CA ALA A 804 -16.42 6.64 20.48
C ALA A 804 -16.32 5.15 20.86
N ALA A 805 -16.78 4.23 20.00
CA ALA A 805 -16.76 2.79 20.25
C ALA A 805 -15.34 2.19 20.27
N ARG A 806 -14.38 2.82 19.57
CA ARG A 806 -12.98 2.38 19.57
C ARG A 806 -12.16 2.98 20.71
N ALA A 807 -12.69 3.98 21.42
CA ALA A 807 -12.03 4.55 22.58
C ALA A 807 -12.00 3.52 23.73
N ASN A 808 -10.89 3.49 24.48
CA ASN A 808 -10.74 2.61 25.65
C ASN A 808 -11.34 3.21 26.94
N HIS A 809 -12.09 4.29 26.81
CA HIS A 809 -12.76 5.02 27.88
C HIS A 809 -14.14 5.49 27.41
N PRO A 810 -15.08 5.83 28.33
CA PRO A 810 -16.36 6.44 27.95
C PRO A 810 -16.17 7.74 27.15
N VAL A 811 -17.02 7.97 26.15
CA VAL A 811 -16.98 9.16 25.29
C VAL A 811 -18.36 9.79 25.16
N THR A 812 -18.40 11.13 25.17
CA THR A 812 -19.60 11.91 24.88
C THR A 812 -19.58 12.44 23.44
N VAL A 813 -20.50 11.96 22.61
CA VAL A 813 -20.83 12.52 21.30
C VAL A 813 -21.72 13.74 21.50
N LEU A 814 -21.17 14.94 21.34
CA LEU A 814 -21.85 16.22 21.54
C LEU A 814 -22.39 16.76 20.22
N VAL A 815 -23.71 16.76 20.04
CA VAL A 815 -24.39 17.06 18.78
C VAL A 815 -24.86 18.52 18.76
N ALA A 816 -24.28 19.32 17.87
CA ALA A 816 -24.68 20.71 17.66
C ALA A 816 -26.14 20.82 17.13
N PRO A 817 -26.77 22.01 17.23
CA PRO A 817 -28.08 22.23 16.61
C PRO A 817 -28.10 21.92 15.11
N GLY A 818 -29.07 21.13 14.66
CA GLY A 818 -29.20 20.70 13.27
C GLY A 818 -30.14 19.51 13.05
N ASN A 819 -30.46 19.27 11.78
CA ASN A 819 -31.25 18.11 11.33
C ASN A 819 -30.31 17.09 10.67
N TYR A 820 -29.99 16.03 11.40
CA TYR A 820 -29.07 14.96 11.00
C TYR A 820 -29.88 13.83 10.38
N ARG A 821 -29.86 13.74 9.05
CA ARG A 821 -30.53 12.66 8.33
C ARG A 821 -29.58 11.46 8.18
N GLU A 822 -29.62 10.55 9.13
CA GLU A 822 -28.69 9.42 9.23
C GLU A 822 -29.35 8.21 9.91
N ILE A 823 -28.81 7.02 9.67
CA ILE A 823 -29.14 5.82 10.45
C ILE A 823 -27.95 5.50 11.35
N VAL A 824 -28.18 5.38 12.65
CA VAL A 824 -27.12 5.21 13.66
C VAL A 824 -27.24 3.85 14.34
N ARG A 825 -26.12 3.15 14.50
CA ARG A 825 -26.02 1.87 15.20
C ARG A 825 -24.94 1.93 16.27
N LEU A 826 -25.28 1.54 17.50
CA LEU A 826 -24.29 1.26 18.56
C LEU A 826 -24.23 -0.26 18.69
N TRP A 827 -23.11 -0.85 18.30
CA TRP A 827 -22.88 -2.28 18.38
C TRP A 827 -22.45 -2.68 19.80
N PRO A 828 -22.46 -3.97 20.19
CA PRO A 828 -22.22 -4.40 21.57
C PRO A 828 -20.89 -3.97 22.21
N ASP A 829 -19.93 -3.49 21.43
CA ASP A 829 -18.63 -2.97 21.83
C ASP A 829 -18.62 -1.45 22.10
N ALA A 830 -19.67 -0.73 21.71
CA ALA A 830 -19.83 0.71 21.96
C ALA A 830 -20.34 1.05 23.38
N ASP A 831 -19.87 0.31 24.38
CA ASP A 831 -20.31 0.45 25.78
C ASP A 831 -19.89 1.81 26.38
N GLY A 832 -20.78 2.42 27.17
CA GLY A 832 -20.48 3.66 27.89
C GLY A 832 -20.57 4.95 27.06
N VAL A 833 -20.98 4.86 25.79
CA VAL A 833 -21.16 6.04 24.92
C VAL A 833 -22.36 6.89 25.37
N THR A 834 -22.16 8.21 25.44
CA THR A 834 -23.22 9.20 25.63
C THR A 834 -23.43 9.98 24.33
N ILE A 835 -24.66 10.06 23.83
CA ILE A 835 -25.02 10.98 22.73
C ILE A 835 -25.88 12.10 23.30
N ARG A 836 -25.41 13.34 23.17
CA ARG A 836 -26.02 14.49 23.83
C ARG A 836 -26.18 15.69 22.90
N GLY A 837 -27.33 16.34 22.90
CA GLY A 837 -27.51 17.64 22.23
C GLY A 837 -26.79 18.77 22.96
N GLU A 838 -26.06 19.60 22.22
CA GLU A 838 -25.18 20.65 22.76
C GLU A 838 -25.92 21.78 23.48
N SER A 839 -27.13 22.14 23.03
CA SER A 839 -27.86 23.29 23.57
C SER A 839 -28.61 23.00 24.87
N GLY A 840 -28.78 21.73 25.24
CA GLY A 840 -29.67 21.31 26.34
C GLY A 840 -31.16 21.35 25.98
N ASN A 841 -31.54 21.85 24.80
CA ASN A 841 -32.90 21.82 24.29
C ASN A 841 -33.04 20.70 23.24
N PRO A 842 -33.83 19.65 23.52
CA PRO A 842 -33.91 18.49 22.64
C PRO A 842 -34.49 18.78 21.26
N ALA A 843 -35.16 19.91 21.06
CA ALA A 843 -35.68 20.30 19.76
C ALA A 843 -34.61 20.84 18.79
N ASP A 844 -33.41 21.18 19.28
CA ASP A 844 -32.39 21.83 18.45
C ASP A 844 -31.52 20.81 17.70
N ALA A 845 -31.27 19.63 18.28
CA ALA A 845 -30.51 18.54 17.67
C ALA A 845 -31.45 17.37 17.33
N ILE A 846 -31.70 17.13 16.04
CA ILE A 846 -32.66 16.14 15.55
C ILE A 846 -31.95 15.09 14.71
N LEU A 847 -31.88 13.86 15.21
CA LEU A 847 -31.52 12.67 14.42
C LEU A 847 -32.78 12.11 13.78
N GLN A 848 -32.80 11.98 12.46
CA GLN A 848 -33.98 11.51 11.73
C GLN A 848 -33.66 10.59 10.55
N TYR A 849 -34.57 9.66 10.29
CA TYR A 849 -34.68 8.93 9.03
C TYR A 849 -36.14 8.47 8.84
N ASP A 850 -36.51 7.86 7.71
CA ASP A 850 -37.91 7.56 7.35
C ASP A 850 -38.11 6.10 6.88
N LEU A 851 -37.37 5.15 7.47
CA LEU A 851 -37.51 3.73 7.10
C LEU A 851 -38.71 3.10 7.83
N PRO A 852 -39.69 2.53 7.10
CA PRO A 852 -40.70 1.65 7.68
C PRO A 852 -40.23 0.19 7.68
N ALA A 853 -40.73 -0.59 8.64
CA ALA A 853 -40.81 -2.03 8.51
C ALA A 853 -41.65 -2.38 7.27
N GLY A 854 -41.33 -3.47 6.59
CA GLY A 854 -41.98 -3.85 5.34
C GLY A 854 -41.52 -3.02 4.12
N GLY A 855 -40.75 -1.94 4.30
CA GLY A 855 -40.14 -1.21 3.19
C GLY A 855 -39.26 -2.13 2.34
N ALA A 856 -39.34 -2.00 1.01
CA ALA A 856 -38.58 -2.87 0.11
C ALA A 856 -37.08 -2.57 0.17
N LYS A 857 -36.26 -3.60 0.34
CA LYS A 857 -34.81 -3.52 0.12
C LYS A 857 -34.55 -3.55 -1.37
N PHE A 858 -33.64 -2.70 -1.87
CA PHE A 858 -33.35 -2.63 -3.31
C PHE A 858 -32.76 -3.95 -3.89
N TYR A 859 -32.30 -4.84 -3.02
CA TYR A 859 -31.74 -6.15 -3.35
C TYR A 859 -32.69 -7.33 -3.03
N GLY A 860 -33.96 -7.04 -2.80
CA GLY A 860 -35.00 -8.04 -2.51
C GLY A 860 -35.19 -8.30 -1.02
N GLY A 861 -36.43 -8.63 -0.65
CA GLY A 861 -36.89 -8.69 0.74
C GLY A 861 -37.33 -7.33 1.27
N THR A 862 -37.65 -7.27 2.56
CA THR A 862 -38.11 -6.06 3.24
C THR A 862 -37.30 -5.78 4.49
N TYR A 863 -37.32 -4.52 4.97
CA TYR A 863 -36.82 -4.18 6.29
C TYR A 863 -37.72 -4.80 7.37
N GLY A 864 -37.13 -5.41 8.39
CA GLY A 864 -37.87 -5.80 9.60
C GLY A 864 -37.99 -4.63 10.57
N ALA A 865 -38.85 -4.76 11.59
CA ALA A 865 -39.03 -3.73 12.63
C ALA A 865 -37.70 -3.28 13.24
N ASN A 866 -36.83 -4.21 13.61
CA ASN A 866 -35.51 -3.88 14.19
C ASN A 866 -34.63 -3.00 13.29
N LEU A 867 -34.71 -3.18 11.97
CA LEU A 867 -33.90 -2.42 11.00
C LEU A 867 -34.51 -1.10 10.59
N SER A 868 -35.81 -0.92 10.84
CA SER A 868 -36.51 0.35 10.62
C SER A 868 -36.12 1.43 11.62
N ALA A 869 -35.44 1.05 12.73
CA ALA A 869 -35.00 2.00 13.74
C ALA A 869 -34.05 3.06 13.17
N THR A 870 -34.37 4.34 13.38
CA THR A 870 -33.45 5.45 13.05
C THR A 870 -32.18 5.33 13.89
N LEU A 871 -32.32 5.11 15.21
CA LEU A 871 -31.22 4.74 16.10
C LEU A 871 -31.46 3.35 16.68
N GLY A 872 -30.46 2.47 16.55
CA GLY A 872 -30.46 1.15 17.19
C GLY A 872 -29.25 0.99 18.10
N SER A 873 -29.45 0.76 19.39
CA SER A 873 -28.39 0.50 20.35
C SER A 873 -28.43 -0.92 20.90
N LEU A 874 -27.35 -1.66 20.67
CA LEU A 874 -27.08 -2.97 21.26
C LEU A 874 -26.08 -2.90 22.42
N ALA A 875 -25.43 -1.75 22.61
CA ALA A 875 -24.45 -1.49 23.67
C ALA A 875 -25.08 -1.26 25.04
N ALA A 876 -24.35 -1.62 26.10
CA ALA A 876 -24.68 -1.37 27.49
C ALA A 876 -24.11 -0.04 28.00
N ASN A 877 -24.64 0.45 29.12
CA ASN A 877 -24.20 1.70 29.77
C ASN A 877 -24.33 2.96 28.90
N VAL A 878 -25.23 2.96 27.92
CA VAL A 878 -25.39 4.09 27.00
C VAL A 878 -26.32 5.16 27.56
N ARG A 879 -26.08 6.41 27.16
CA ARG A 879 -26.90 7.56 27.54
C ARG A 879 -27.32 8.36 26.31
N PHE A 880 -28.58 8.77 26.26
CA PHE A 880 -29.12 9.69 25.27
C PHE A 880 -29.68 10.90 26.01
N GLU A 881 -29.21 12.10 25.67
CA GLU A 881 -29.50 13.32 26.44
C GLU A 881 -29.81 14.52 25.53
N ASP A 882 -30.81 15.32 25.88
CA ASP A 882 -31.01 16.64 25.27
C ASP A 882 -31.15 16.64 23.72
N LEU A 883 -31.73 15.59 23.11
CA LEU A 883 -31.90 15.48 21.64
C LEU A 883 -33.24 14.86 21.21
N THR A 884 -33.60 15.06 19.94
CA THR A 884 -34.72 14.38 19.27
C THR A 884 -34.22 13.21 18.43
N ILE A 885 -34.88 12.06 18.54
CA ILE A 885 -34.75 10.91 17.64
C ILE A 885 -36.11 10.69 16.98
N LEU A 886 -36.15 10.79 15.65
CA LEU A 886 -37.38 10.79 14.86
C LEU A 886 -37.33 9.72 13.79
N ASN A 887 -38.37 8.91 13.67
CA ASN A 887 -38.69 8.26 12.41
C ASN A 887 -39.75 9.08 11.66
N ALA A 888 -39.34 9.70 10.57
CA ALA A 888 -40.14 10.62 9.76
C ALA A 888 -41.00 9.91 8.71
N TYR A 889 -41.23 8.59 8.83
CA TYR A 889 -42.10 7.85 7.92
C TYR A 889 -43.50 8.47 7.87
N ASP A 890 -43.92 8.90 6.68
CA ASP A 890 -45.23 9.52 6.48
C ASP A 890 -46.31 8.45 6.32
N GLU A 891 -46.89 8.01 7.45
CA GLU A 891 -48.00 7.04 7.50
C GLU A 891 -49.23 7.55 6.73
N LYS A 892 -49.49 8.87 6.72
CA LYS A 892 -50.64 9.44 6.01
C LYS A 892 -50.49 9.29 4.50
N ALA A 893 -49.27 9.42 3.98
CA ALA A 893 -48.97 9.25 2.57
C ALA A 893 -48.82 7.77 2.16
N ASN A 894 -48.30 6.93 3.05
CA ASN A 894 -47.82 5.58 2.68
C ASN A 894 -48.58 4.42 3.34
N GLY A 895 -49.53 4.71 4.23
CA GLY A 895 -50.25 3.72 5.01
C GLY A 895 -49.55 3.34 6.31
N SER A 896 -50.25 2.58 7.14
CA SER A 896 -49.78 2.18 8.47
C SER A 896 -48.64 1.18 8.39
N SER A 897 -47.54 1.46 9.09
CA SER A 897 -46.41 0.54 9.25
C SER A 897 -45.61 0.86 10.51
N GLN A 898 -44.96 -0.15 11.08
CA GLN A 898 -44.00 0.03 12.16
C GLN A 898 -42.83 0.89 11.65
N ALA A 899 -42.48 1.95 12.36
CA ALA A 899 -41.41 2.86 11.95
C ALA A 899 -40.70 3.38 13.21
N LEU A 900 -39.69 2.64 13.66
CA LEU A 900 -39.07 2.88 14.95
C LEU A 900 -38.19 4.14 14.92
N ALA A 901 -38.36 5.02 15.90
CA ALA A 901 -37.38 6.07 16.19
C ALA A 901 -36.15 5.47 16.86
N LEU A 902 -36.38 4.69 17.92
CA LEU A 902 -35.33 4.14 18.76
C LEU A 902 -35.57 2.65 19.04
N ARG A 903 -34.49 1.87 18.99
CA ARG A 903 -34.40 0.51 19.54
C ARG A 903 -33.25 0.42 20.53
N THR A 904 -33.47 -0.15 21.69
CA THR A 904 -32.42 -0.38 22.71
C THR A 904 -32.48 -1.82 23.20
N THR A 905 -31.34 -2.53 23.22
CA THR A 905 -31.24 -3.87 23.81
C THR A 905 -30.22 -3.99 24.93
N GLY A 906 -29.24 -3.09 25.05
CA GLY A 906 -28.21 -3.20 26.09
C GLY A 906 -28.73 -2.82 27.49
N ASP A 907 -28.10 -3.40 28.52
CA ASP A 907 -28.42 -3.10 29.92
C ASP A 907 -27.92 -1.70 30.32
N ARG A 908 -28.59 -1.10 31.31
CA ARG A 908 -28.26 0.23 31.86
C ARG A 908 -28.32 1.35 30.82
N THR A 909 -29.38 1.36 30.01
CA THR A 909 -29.66 2.44 29.07
C THR A 909 -30.35 3.60 29.78
N MET A 910 -29.89 4.83 29.58
CA MET A 910 -30.51 6.05 30.12
C MET A 910 -30.94 7.01 29.01
N LEU A 911 -32.18 7.51 29.11
CA LEU A 911 -32.72 8.59 28.30
C LEU A 911 -33.12 9.74 29.23
N ASP A 912 -32.52 10.91 29.10
CA ASP A 912 -32.87 12.11 29.91
C ASP A 912 -33.14 13.30 28.99
N ASN A 913 -34.30 13.93 29.14
CA ASN A 913 -34.69 15.08 28.32
C ASN A 913 -34.59 14.80 26.80
N VAL A 914 -35.07 13.63 26.34
CA VAL A 914 -35.09 13.28 24.91
C VAL A 914 -36.49 13.36 24.33
N ARG A 915 -36.58 13.50 22.99
CA ARG A 915 -37.83 13.41 22.25
C ARG A 915 -37.80 12.21 21.31
N LEU A 916 -38.65 11.22 21.51
CA LEU A 916 -38.82 10.08 20.61
C LEU A 916 -40.10 10.29 19.82
N LEU A 917 -39.97 10.48 18.50
CA LEU A 917 -41.08 10.85 17.63
C LEU A 917 -41.28 9.81 16.53
N GLY A 918 -42.52 9.40 16.31
CA GLY A 918 -42.92 8.42 15.30
C GLY A 918 -44.43 8.19 15.35
N ASN A 919 -44.89 7.14 14.67
CA ASN A 919 -46.29 6.71 14.67
C ASN A 919 -46.40 5.34 15.35
N GLN A 920 -46.49 4.27 14.56
CA GLN A 920 -46.54 2.91 15.07
C GLN A 920 -45.14 2.44 15.51
N ASP A 921 -45.08 1.85 16.71
CA ASP A 921 -43.87 1.22 17.28
C ASP A 921 -42.68 2.20 17.47
N THR A 922 -42.92 3.45 17.88
CA THR A 922 -41.88 4.48 18.02
C THR A 922 -40.65 4.05 18.83
N TYR A 923 -40.82 3.40 19.98
CA TYR A 923 -39.71 2.97 20.85
C TYR A 923 -39.77 1.49 21.23
N LEU A 924 -38.76 0.73 20.78
CA LEU A 924 -38.52 -0.65 21.17
C LEU A 924 -37.52 -0.74 22.34
N ALA A 925 -38.04 -0.99 23.55
CA ALA A 925 -37.26 -1.29 24.73
C ALA A 925 -37.15 -2.82 24.91
N ASP A 926 -36.08 -3.42 24.41
CA ASP A 926 -35.93 -4.86 24.27
C ASP A 926 -34.67 -5.38 25.00
N THR A 927 -34.38 -6.68 24.89
CA THR A 927 -33.15 -7.29 25.41
C THR A 927 -32.46 -8.09 24.31
N PRO A 928 -31.14 -8.38 24.42
CA PRO A 928 -30.41 -9.05 23.34
C PRO A 928 -30.86 -10.51 23.17
N ARG A 929 -31.31 -11.12 24.27
CA ARG A 929 -31.83 -12.49 24.36
C ARG A 929 -32.86 -12.58 25.49
N LYS A 930 -33.83 -13.49 25.37
CA LYS A 930 -34.92 -13.65 26.33
C LYS A 930 -34.47 -13.91 27.77
N ASP A 931 -33.32 -14.55 27.96
CA ASP A 931 -32.72 -14.91 29.25
C ASP A 931 -31.82 -13.81 29.83
N VAL A 932 -31.64 -12.68 29.13
CA VAL A 932 -30.86 -11.52 29.59
C VAL A 932 -31.79 -10.38 29.99
N ILE A 933 -31.51 -9.74 31.13
CA ILE A 933 -32.23 -8.54 31.60
C ILE A 933 -31.54 -7.31 31.03
N SER A 934 -32.32 -6.39 30.47
CA SER A 934 -31.87 -5.04 30.16
C SER A 934 -32.74 -4.05 30.90
N ARG A 935 -32.10 -3.16 31.66
CA ARG A 935 -32.75 -2.12 32.45
C ARG A 935 -32.63 -0.79 31.73
N VAL A 936 -33.76 -0.08 31.64
CA VAL A 936 -33.87 1.20 30.93
C VAL A 936 -34.48 2.23 31.87
N TYR A 937 -33.89 3.42 31.94
CA TYR A 937 -34.46 4.56 32.65
C TYR A 937 -34.67 5.74 31.70
N VAL A 938 -35.94 6.13 31.54
CA VAL A 938 -36.38 7.24 30.69
C VAL A 938 -36.94 8.32 31.60
N ARG A 939 -36.36 9.52 31.59
CA ARG A 939 -36.83 10.64 32.44
C ARG A 939 -36.89 11.98 31.72
N HIS A 940 -37.81 12.84 32.17
CA HIS A 940 -38.05 14.17 31.62
C HIS A 940 -38.21 14.20 30.08
N SER A 941 -38.66 13.09 29.51
CA SER A 941 -38.63 12.87 28.07
C SER A 941 -40.02 13.00 27.47
N PHE A 942 -40.08 13.17 26.16
CA PHE A 942 -41.32 13.21 25.39
C PHE A 942 -41.34 12.04 24.41
N ILE A 943 -42.34 11.17 24.50
CA ILE A 943 -42.49 10.01 23.61
C ILE A 943 -43.84 10.14 22.90
N GLU A 944 -43.82 10.04 21.58
CA GLU A 944 -44.98 10.24 20.72
C GLU A 944 -45.23 9.06 19.78
N GLY A 945 -46.50 8.70 19.59
CA GLY A 945 -46.94 7.73 18.58
C GLY A 945 -48.44 7.45 18.64
N ASP A 946 -48.93 6.49 17.85
CA ASP A 946 -50.35 6.15 17.78
C ASP A 946 -50.64 4.67 18.14
N VAL A 947 -49.87 3.71 17.63
CA VAL A 947 -50.08 2.28 17.83
C VAL A 947 -48.83 1.65 18.44
N ASP A 948 -48.99 1.02 19.61
CA ASP A 948 -47.94 0.25 20.29
C ASP A 948 -46.60 0.98 20.44
N PHE A 949 -46.65 2.32 20.59
CA PHE A 949 -45.47 3.16 20.37
C PHE A 949 -44.42 3.08 21.49
N VAL A 950 -44.71 2.37 22.60
CA VAL A 950 -43.72 1.89 23.57
C VAL A 950 -43.87 0.38 23.77
N TYR A 951 -42.91 -0.41 23.31
CA TYR A 951 -43.07 -1.86 23.28
C TYR A 951 -41.77 -2.63 23.53
N GLY A 952 -41.90 -3.92 23.83
CA GLY A 952 -40.75 -4.82 24.04
C GLY A 952 -40.68 -5.47 25.42
N ARG A 953 -39.53 -6.09 25.70
CA ARG A 953 -39.33 -7.03 26.81
C ARG A 953 -38.45 -6.49 27.96
N ALA A 954 -37.89 -5.29 27.82
CA ALA A 954 -36.98 -4.72 28.81
C ALA A 954 -37.69 -4.37 30.12
N THR A 955 -36.91 -4.31 31.20
CA THR A 955 -37.36 -3.67 32.44
C THR A 955 -37.17 -2.16 32.30
N ALA A 956 -38.24 -1.41 32.01
CA ALA A 956 -38.15 0.02 31.72
C ALA A 956 -38.95 0.88 32.71
N VAL A 957 -38.34 1.96 33.17
CA VAL A 957 -39.00 2.97 34.01
C VAL A 957 -39.07 4.29 33.25
N PHE A 958 -40.28 4.80 33.07
CA PHE A 958 -40.59 6.11 32.54
C PHE A 958 -40.99 7.01 33.71
N ASP A 959 -40.22 8.07 33.93
CA ASP A 959 -40.32 8.92 35.11
C ASP A 959 -40.45 10.39 34.69
N ARG A 960 -41.45 11.11 35.22
CA ARG A 960 -41.67 12.54 34.92
C ARG A 960 -41.65 12.87 33.42
N SER A 961 -42.16 11.96 32.59
CA SER A 961 -42.12 12.04 31.13
C SER A 961 -43.50 12.33 30.56
N THR A 962 -43.55 12.93 29.38
CA THR A 962 -44.79 13.18 28.63
C THR A 962 -44.96 12.08 27.58
N ILE A 963 -46.11 11.43 27.62
CA ILE A 963 -46.51 10.35 26.70
C ILE A 963 -47.63 10.90 25.82
N ASN A 964 -47.32 11.22 24.56
CA ASN A 964 -48.25 11.84 23.63
C ASN A 964 -48.83 10.81 22.64
N SER A 965 -50.13 10.59 22.67
CA SER A 965 -50.82 9.81 21.65
C SER A 965 -51.26 10.71 20.50
N VAL A 966 -50.78 10.45 19.28
CA VAL A 966 -51.17 11.21 18.08
C VAL A 966 -52.57 10.78 17.63
N ASP A 967 -53.38 11.73 17.16
CA ASP A 967 -54.67 11.43 16.56
C ASP A 967 -54.49 10.87 15.14
N ARG A 968 -54.84 9.61 14.94
CA ARG A 968 -54.83 8.95 13.61
C ARG A 968 -56.20 8.95 12.94
N GLY A 969 -57.19 9.62 13.53
CA GLY A 969 -58.55 9.72 13.01
C GLY A 969 -59.36 8.41 13.10
N SER A 970 -59.02 7.55 14.06
CA SER A 970 -59.66 6.23 14.23
C SER A 970 -60.57 6.17 15.46
N ARG A 971 -61.64 5.35 15.40
CA ARG A 971 -62.56 5.13 16.54
C ARG A 971 -61.82 4.58 17.76
N VAL A 972 -60.92 3.63 17.54
CA VAL A 972 -59.88 3.26 18.52
C VAL A 972 -58.64 3.99 18.05
N ASN A 973 -58.34 5.11 18.67
CA ASN A 973 -57.28 5.99 18.21
C ASN A 973 -55.91 5.36 18.42
N GLY A 974 -55.67 4.66 19.52
CA GLY A 974 -54.32 4.15 19.76
C GLY A 974 -54.13 3.23 20.94
N TYR A 975 -52.91 2.73 21.06
CA TYR A 975 -52.44 1.88 22.14
C TYR A 975 -51.07 2.41 22.56
N VAL A 976 -50.91 2.78 23.84
CA VAL A 976 -49.63 3.32 24.30
C VAL A 976 -48.57 2.23 24.40
N THR A 977 -48.85 1.15 25.14
CA THR A 977 -47.87 0.10 25.37
C THR A 977 -48.22 -1.25 24.76
N ALA A 978 -47.19 -1.97 24.31
CA ALA A 978 -47.25 -3.39 23.96
C ALA A 978 -46.09 -4.16 24.65
N ALA A 979 -46.23 -4.38 25.96
CA ALA A 979 -45.19 -5.07 26.73
C ALA A 979 -45.16 -6.58 26.41
N SER A 980 -43.96 -7.14 26.35
CA SER A 980 -43.71 -8.58 26.15
C SER A 980 -42.76 -9.12 27.23
N THR A 981 -43.05 -8.79 28.50
CA THR A 981 -42.19 -9.05 29.65
C THR A 981 -41.94 -10.56 29.83
N PRO A 982 -40.68 -11.03 29.93
CA PRO A 982 -40.42 -12.44 30.20
C PRO A 982 -40.87 -12.84 31.62
N GLU A 983 -41.23 -14.11 31.80
CA GLU A 983 -41.68 -14.66 33.09
C GLU A 983 -40.71 -14.33 34.24
N GLY A 984 -41.27 -13.93 35.39
CA GLY A 984 -40.52 -13.60 36.60
C GLY A 984 -39.74 -12.28 36.56
N ARG A 985 -39.98 -11.41 35.56
CA ARG A 985 -39.32 -10.10 35.42
C ARG A 985 -40.28 -8.95 35.61
N ARG A 986 -39.70 -7.76 35.75
CA ARG A 986 -40.44 -6.50 35.74
C ARG A 986 -40.58 -6.01 34.31
N GLY A 987 -41.79 -5.60 33.92
CA GLY A 987 -42.03 -4.95 32.63
C GLY A 987 -41.85 -3.44 32.72
N PHE A 988 -42.87 -2.69 32.29
CA PHE A 988 -42.82 -1.23 32.27
C PHE A 988 -43.42 -0.59 33.52
N LEU A 989 -42.81 0.48 33.99
CA LEU A 989 -43.33 1.36 35.05
C LEU A 989 -43.37 2.78 34.52
N PHE A 990 -44.56 3.38 34.49
CA PHE A 990 -44.75 4.80 34.28
C PHE A 990 -45.06 5.44 35.64
N THR A 991 -44.24 6.38 36.07
CA THR A 991 -44.39 7.08 37.35
C THR A 991 -44.28 8.58 37.14
N GLU A 992 -45.16 9.35 37.77
CA GLU A 992 -45.17 10.82 37.65
C GLU A 992 -45.25 11.33 36.20
N CYS A 993 -45.77 10.51 35.27
CA CYS A 993 -45.84 10.84 33.85
C CYS A 993 -47.10 11.62 33.50
N ARG A 994 -47.13 12.24 32.31
CA ARG A 994 -48.28 12.94 31.77
C ARG A 994 -48.69 12.34 30.44
N PHE A 995 -49.85 11.68 30.40
CA PHE A 995 -50.43 11.13 29.18
C PHE A 995 -51.31 12.20 28.52
N VAL A 996 -50.95 12.61 27.32
CA VAL A 996 -51.60 13.70 26.55
C VAL A 996 -51.98 13.23 25.15
N SER A 997 -52.98 13.88 24.55
CA SER A 997 -53.40 13.60 23.18
C SER A 997 -54.40 14.67 22.72
N GLU A 998 -54.44 14.92 21.41
CA GLU A 998 -55.52 15.67 20.74
C GLU A 998 -56.68 14.75 20.28
N ALA A 999 -56.56 13.44 20.45
CA ALA A 999 -57.58 12.47 20.07
C ALA A 999 -58.86 12.60 20.90
N ALA A 1000 -59.97 12.12 20.35
CA ALA A 1000 -61.27 12.16 21.02
C ALA A 1000 -61.25 11.42 22.37
N PRO A 1001 -62.05 11.86 23.36
CA PRO A 1001 -62.10 11.22 24.67
C PRO A 1001 -62.39 9.72 24.62
N GLY A 1002 -61.69 8.95 25.46
CA GLY A 1002 -61.88 7.50 25.63
C GLY A 1002 -61.52 6.62 24.42
N THR A 1003 -60.72 7.12 23.48
CA THR A 1003 -60.36 6.38 22.25
C THR A 1003 -59.00 5.71 22.29
N VAL A 1004 -58.17 5.96 23.31
CA VAL A 1004 -56.82 5.41 23.47
C VAL A 1004 -56.75 4.44 24.64
N PHE A 1005 -56.08 3.31 24.44
CA PHE A 1005 -55.76 2.34 25.50
C PHE A 1005 -54.36 2.60 26.08
N LEU A 1006 -54.19 2.39 27.38
CA LEU A 1006 -52.88 2.40 28.04
C LEU A 1006 -52.00 1.24 27.53
N GLY A 1007 -52.58 0.12 27.12
CA GLY A 1007 -51.80 -0.95 26.50
C GLY A 1007 -52.52 -2.26 26.24
N ARG A 1008 -51.75 -3.21 25.71
CA ARG A 1008 -52.19 -4.56 25.37
C ARG A 1008 -51.06 -5.60 25.52
N PRO A 1009 -51.36 -6.87 25.81
CA PRO A 1009 -50.35 -7.89 26.10
C PRO A 1009 -49.72 -8.44 24.82
N TRP A 1010 -48.51 -8.01 24.48
CA TRP A 1010 -47.84 -8.53 23.29
C TRP A 1010 -47.15 -9.85 23.60
N HIS A 1011 -47.60 -10.92 22.95
CA HIS A 1011 -46.95 -12.21 22.90
C HIS A 1011 -46.29 -12.36 21.51
N PRO A 1012 -44.98 -12.06 21.37
CA PRO A 1012 -44.29 -12.17 20.09
C PRO A 1012 -44.45 -13.58 19.53
N SER A 1013 -44.74 -13.73 18.24
CA SER A 1013 -44.88 -15.07 17.63
C SER A 1013 -43.60 -15.91 17.74
N SER A 1014 -42.45 -15.27 17.83
CA SER A 1014 -41.15 -15.90 18.06
C SER A 1014 -40.90 -16.33 19.50
N ASP A 1015 -41.66 -15.78 20.46
CA ASP A 1015 -41.49 -16.01 21.89
C ASP A 1015 -42.82 -15.75 22.64
N PRO A 1016 -43.82 -16.65 22.49
CA PRO A 1016 -45.17 -16.40 23.01
C PRO A 1016 -45.30 -16.63 24.53
N LEU A 1017 -44.26 -17.16 25.19
CA LEU A 1017 -44.26 -17.45 26.62
C LEU A 1017 -43.70 -16.27 27.40
N VAL A 1018 -44.55 -15.27 27.60
CA VAL A 1018 -44.27 -14.01 28.29
C VAL A 1018 -45.42 -13.71 29.26
N ASP A 1019 -45.12 -12.90 30.28
CA ASP A 1019 -46.08 -12.38 31.26
C ASP A 1019 -46.14 -10.85 31.15
N PRO A 1020 -46.78 -10.27 30.11
CA PRO A 1020 -46.80 -8.82 29.89
C PRO A 1020 -47.14 -8.03 31.15
N ALA A 1021 -46.31 -7.04 31.47
CA ALA A 1021 -46.43 -6.30 32.73
C ALA A 1021 -46.26 -4.80 32.52
N VAL A 1022 -47.23 -4.01 32.98
CA VAL A 1022 -47.24 -2.55 32.88
C VAL A 1022 -47.91 -1.97 34.13
N VAL A 1023 -47.22 -1.06 34.80
CA VAL A 1023 -47.81 -0.27 35.91
C VAL A 1023 -47.76 1.20 35.57
N VAL A 1024 -48.91 1.88 35.62
CA VAL A 1024 -49.02 3.34 35.48
C VAL A 1024 -49.45 3.94 36.81
N ARG A 1025 -48.55 4.68 37.48
CA ARG A 1025 -48.82 5.22 38.80
C ARG A 1025 -48.48 6.69 38.94
N GLU A 1026 -49.17 7.36 39.86
CA GLU A 1026 -48.92 8.76 40.25
C GLU A 1026 -48.84 9.70 39.04
N SER A 1027 -49.52 9.32 37.95
CA SER A 1027 -49.42 9.96 36.65
C SER A 1027 -50.70 10.72 36.35
N TRP A 1028 -50.60 11.74 35.49
CA TRP A 1028 -51.75 12.47 34.98
C TRP A 1028 -52.23 11.84 33.67
N LEU A 1029 -53.51 11.45 33.62
CA LEU A 1029 -54.15 10.82 32.47
C LEU A 1029 -55.15 11.78 31.81
N GLY A 1030 -54.92 12.11 30.54
CA GLY A 1030 -55.83 12.93 29.74
C GLY A 1030 -57.12 12.22 29.35
N ALA A 1031 -58.12 12.98 28.88
CA ALA A 1031 -59.47 12.48 28.61
C ALA A 1031 -59.55 11.43 27.49
N HIS A 1032 -58.51 11.32 26.65
CA HIS A 1032 -58.39 10.34 25.58
C HIS A 1032 -58.27 8.89 26.11
N ILE A 1033 -57.82 8.68 27.35
CA ILE A 1033 -57.69 7.35 27.94
C ILE A 1033 -59.07 6.73 28.20
N GLY A 1034 -59.28 5.53 27.66
CA GLY A 1034 -60.54 4.78 27.72
C GLY A 1034 -60.80 4.06 29.05
N THR A 1035 -62.05 3.60 29.18
CA THR A 1035 -62.48 2.60 30.15
C THR A 1035 -63.28 1.54 29.39
N PRO A 1036 -62.79 0.30 29.22
CA PRO A 1036 -61.53 -0.25 29.76
C PRO A 1036 -60.27 0.48 29.23
N ALA A 1037 -59.20 0.57 30.03
CA ALA A 1037 -57.93 1.16 29.62
C ALA A 1037 -56.96 0.13 29.00
N TRP A 1038 -57.29 -1.15 29.11
CA TRP A 1038 -56.50 -2.27 28.61
C TRP A 1038 -57.33 -3.12 27.64
N THR A 1039 -56.68 -3.74 26.67
CA THR A 1039 -57.34 -4.53 25.62
C THR A 1039 -56.52 -5.74 25.22
N ASP A 1040 -57.21 -6.74 24.67
CA ASP A 1040 -56.60 -7.99 24.21
C ASP A 1040 -55.73 -7.77 22.97
N MET A 1041 -54.75 -8.66 22.76
CA MET A 1041 -53.90 -8.68 21.58
C MET A 1041 -53.64 -10.11 21.12
N SER A 1042 -53.79 -10.37 19.82
CA SER A 1042 -53.45 -11.66 19.20
C SER A 1042 -54.04 -12.90 19.89
N GLY A 1043 -55.24 -12.77 20.50
CA GLY A 1043 -55.92 -13.85 21.21
C GLY A 1043 -55.53 -13.99 22.69
N TYR A 1044 -54.62 -13.18 23.21
CA TYR A 1044 -54.23 -13.11 24.61
C TYR A 1044 -55.03 -12.03 25.34
N SER A 1045 -55.62 -12.41 26.47
CA SER A 1045 -56.46 -11.54 27.29
C SER A 1045 -55.61 -10.62 28.15
N TRP A 1046 -55.92 -9.32 28.19
CA TRP A 1046 -55.22 -8.40 29.11
C TRP A 1046 -55.45 -8.75 30.58
N ARG A 1047 -56.50 -9.52 30.90
CA ARG A 1047 -56.82 -9.94 32.28
C ARG A 1047 -55.84 -10.99 32.82
N ASP A 1048 -55.09 -11.65 31.94
CA ASP A 1048 -54.05 -12.60 32.32
C ASP A 1048 -52.67 -11.92 32.46
N ALA A 1049 -52.59 -10.62 32.18
CA ALA A 1049 -51.38 -9.80 32.23
C ALA A 1049 -51.27 -9.00 33.54
N GLU A 1050 -50.05 -8.59 33.91
CA GLU A 1050 -49.78 -7.74 35.07
C GLU A 1050 -49.96 -6.25 34.71
N PHE A 1051 -51.18 -5.86 34.35
CA PHE A 1051 -51.52 -4.48 34.02
C PHE A 1051 -52.24 -3.80 35.17
N PHE A 1052 -51.67 -2.72 35.70
CA PHE A 1052 -52.22 -2.03 36.87
C PHE A 1052 -52.04 -0.53 36.82
N GLU A 1053 -52.91 0.16 37.57
CA GLU A 1053 -52.83 1.58 37.82
C GLU A 1053 -52.73 1.88 39.32
N HIS A 1054 -52.21 3.06 39.70
CA HIS A 1054 -52.22 3.49 41.11
C HIS A 1054 -52.15 5.00 41.27
N ALA A 1055 -53.08 5.61 42.02
CA ALA A 1055 -53.05 7.03 42.39
C ALA A 1055 -52.87 7.97 41.18
N ASN A 1056 -53.43 7.62 40.03
CA ASN A 1056 -53.43 8.47 38.85
C ASN A 1056 -54.45 9.61 38.99
N THR A 1057 -54.18 10.75 38.34
CA THR A 1057 -55.04 11.95 38.36
C THR A 1057 -55.41 12.39 36.96
N GLY A 1058 -56.33 13.35 36.81
CA GLY A 1058 -56.72 13.90 35.50
C GLY A 1058 -58.02 13.32 34.94
N PRO A 1059 -58.52 13.86 33.82
CA PRO A 1059 -59.84 13.55 33.29
C PRO A 1059 -60.00 12.12 32.74
N GLY A 1060 -58.91 11.40 32.45
CA GLY A 1060 -58.94 9.99 32.05
C GLY A 1060 -58.64 9.00 33.19
N ALA A 1061 -58.32 9.49 34.38
CA ALA A 1061 -58.09 8.64 35.55
C ALA A 1061 -59.41 8.20 36.18
N VAL A 1062 -59.42 6.99 36.75
CA VAL A 1062 -60.47 6.54 37.67
C VAL A 1062 -59.96 6.68 39.10
N GLY A 1063 -60.85 6.89 40.06
CA GLY A 1063 -60.47 6.91 41.49
C GLY A 1063 -60.04 5.53 41.98
N ASP A 1064 -59.72 5.42 43.28
CA ASP A 1064 -59.24 4.17 43.91
C ASP A 1064 -60.31 3.06 44.00
N GLU A 1065 -61.54 3.33 43.56
CA GLU A 1065 -62.63 2.37 43.53
C GLU A 1065 -62.51 1.43 42.32
N PRO A 1066 -62.78 0.12 42.48
CA PRO A 1066 -62.67 -0.84 41.37
C PRO A 1066 -63.58 -0.49 40.19
N VAL A 1067 -63.00 -0.22 39.03
CA VAL A 1067 -63.71 -0.06 37.75
C VAL A 1067 -63.30 -1.21 36.81
N ASP A 1068 -64.27 -1.90 36.21
CA ASP A 1068 -63.99 -2.99 35.27
C ASP A 1068 -63.12 -2.46 34.11
N GLY A 1069 -62.05 -3.17 33.79
CA GLY A 1069 -61.06 -2.70 32.82
C GLY A 1069 -60.01 -1.72 33.33
N ARG A 1070 -59.98 -1.41 34.64
CA ARG A 1070 -59.06 -0.44 35.28
C ARG A 1070 -58.51 -0.96 36.63
N PRO A 1071 -57.82 -2.12 36.65
CA PRO A 1071 -57.29 -2.71 37.88
C PRO A 1071 -56.36 -1.76 38.64
N GLN A 1072 -56.65 -1.51 39.92
CA GLN A 1072 -55.88 -0.61 40.79
C GLN A 1072 -55.01 -1.40 41.79
N LEU A 1073 -53.74 -1.01 41.94
CA LEU A 1073 -52.90 -1.46 43.05
C LEU A 1073 -53.32 -0.76 44.35
N LYS A 1074 -53.31 -1.51 45.45
CA LYS A 1074 -53.39 -0.92 46.80
C LYS A 1074 -52.07 -0.24 47.15
N GLY A 1075 -52.11 0.74 48.04
CA GLY A 1075 -50.91 1.46 48.48
C GLY A 1075 -49.79 0.57 49.07
N THR A 1076 -50.11 -0.61 49.60
CA THR A 1076 -49.10 -1.59 50.04
C THR A 1076 -48.44 -2.33 48.88
N GLU A 1077 -49.19 -2.63 47.81
CA GLU A 1077 -48.70 -3.31 46.61
C GLU A 1077 -47.86 -2.34 45.76
N ALA A 1078 -48.27 -1.08 45.66
CA ALA A 1078 -47.55 -0.02 44.94
C ALA A 1078 -46.11 0.21 45.45
N LYS A 1079 -45.79 -0.15 46.72
CA LYS A 1079 -44.43 -0.09 47.26
C LYS A 1079 -43.44 -1.01 46.53
N ALA A 1080 -43.93 -2.08 45.91
CA ALA A 1080 -43.12 -3.00 45.10
C ALA A 1080 -42.85 -2.45 43.67
N HIS A 1081 -43.50 -1.35 43.28
CA HIS A 1081 -43.42 -0.76 41.95
C HIS A 1081 -42.82 0.65 42.01
N THR A 1082 -41.52 0.73 42.32
CA THR A 1082 -40.75 1.98 42.35
C THR A 1082 -39.59 1.91 41.36
N PRO A 1083 -39.01 3.05 40.94
CA PRO A 1083 -37.79 3.05 40.12
C PRO A 1083 -36.70 2.17 40.72
N ALA A 1084 -36.51 2.24 42.04
CA ALA A 1084 -35.55 1.40 42.76
C ALA A 1084 -35.87 -0.10 42.66
N ALA A 1085 -37.13 -0.51 42.76
CA ALA A 1085 -37.50 -1.93 42.67
C ALA A 1085 -37.35 -2.52 41.27
N TYR A 1086 -37.46 -1.69 40.23
CA TYR A 1086 -37.35 -2.12 38.83
C TYR A 1086 -35.89 -2.13 38.35
N LEU A 1087 -35.10 -1.13 38.76
CA LEU A 1087 -33.78 -0.89 38.17
C LEU A 1087 -32.61 -1.34 39.07
N ASN A 1088 -32.82 -1.54 40.38
CA ASN A 1088 -31.75 -2.08 41.23
C ASN A 1088 -31.30 -3.45 40.72
N GLY A 1089 -30.00 -3.60 40.53
CA GLY A 1089 -29.33 -4.88 40.40
C GLY A 1089 -28.38 -5.11 41.57
N THR A 1090 -27.57 -6.16 41.49
CA THR A 1090 -26.45 -6.40 42.41
C THR A 1090 -25.24 -5.49 42.13
N ASP A 1091 -25.34 -4.64 41.10
CA ASP A 1091 -24.25 -3.84 40.54
C ASP A 1091 -24.26 -2.36 40.97
N GLY A 1092 -25.20 -1.97 41.84
CA GLY A 1092 -25.27 -0.61 42.39
C GLY A 1092 -25.75 0.47 41.41
N TRP A 1093 -26.20 0.12 40.20
CA TRP A 1093 -26.75 1.08 39.25
C TRP A 1093 -28.05 1.70 39.78
N ALA A 1094 -28.01 3.01 40.06
CA ALA A 1094 -29.10 3.75 40.71
C ALA A 1094 -29.40 5.11 40.07
N PRO A 1095 -29.75 5.17 38.77
CA PRO A 1095 -29.88 6.43 38.01
C PRO A 1095 -31.06 7.32 38.45
N TRP A 1096 -32.00 6.81 39.24
CA TRP A 1096 -33.10 7.62 39.80
C TRP A 1096 -32.67 8.48 41.00
N ARG A 1097 -31.42 8.33 41.48
CA ARG A 1097 -30.87 9.13 42.58
C ARG A 1097 -30.03 10.33 42.10
N SER A 1098 -29.70 10.37 40.81
CA SER A 1098 -28.79 11.36 40.20
C SER A 1098 -29.49 12.58 39.65
#